data_AF-W2TXP8-F1
#
_entry.id   AF-W2TXP8-F1
#
_cell.length_a   1.000
_cell.length_b   1.000
_cell.length_c   1.000
_cell.angle_alpha   90.00
_cell.angle_beta   90.00
_cell.angle_gamma   90.00
#
_symmetry.space_group_name_H-M   'P 1'
#
loop_
_entity.id
_entity.type
_entity.pdbx_description
1 polymer ?
#
loop_
_entity_poly.entity_id
_entity_poly.type
_entity_poly.pdbx_seq_one_letter_code
_entity_poly.pdbx_strand_id
1 'polypeptide(L)'
;MLLRSAFKSGRVDVIACDAGSTDSGPAYLASGVCKYSRAAVKQDLEILMRARAEYAVPLLIGSCGTSGSDQAVDWTRDIALEIAAEHGMQLRLALLYSEQSPSFLSRCVQQDRITPLAPMTSVDIEAIGSCEHIVALMGPEPYVAALNAGADIVLGGRSTDAGVLAAFPLLHGIEAGPAWHAGKTAECGALCTVDAREGGVLLRVDSMGFDVEPLSQSNRCTPETVSAHLLYENADALRLMEPGGLVDVTAATYTALDDRRVRVEGSRFVPGPYTMKLEGAAANGFQTLMLVGIQDPEVLSALPRFLSQMHELMVDRVCKTLNVERDSFHLSLRPYGWNAVSGFDHRERPAPVEIGLLFIATADSQERATQIAKICNPVLFHMPLDLKGPLPSYAFPFSPAEVERGAVYEFKLNHVVEGRSAPGFVRYGRGSPVPERLVSDGVYEYGGVRMIRLSDVCRHIRSKNAGPFWITVDLFFANPDVFERWAKSPALQASELAKQFEVDASLVRIQILPELATVKFSYPRKEPQGGRVERDMHGGAFAQSSVTLYGLVDTDIRYVTNVDKKGDSSIGMGNGGLSQSRFGVKGAEDLGQGFSAIFHLENRFYANSGQMDSAKPFYNTAFVGVRSRQWGELTLGRQTTTLTNIVGLAYASNPWVPYSNVFQPEFIMMGGDRSSNLVKYTLHIADLYGQASYALGGVAGHSSYGSQTAVGIGWFPGAVRIAGGSRRMMSLGVAQSVGPALHLSFNYWRTWQTGKTEKQDGTASQFQLLADYNLSKRTDVYLEGDYGLYRQGLIGAALAGTSSTSVPAKSTQLGVTAGIRHSF
;
A
#
# COMPACT_ATOMS: atom_id res chain seq x y z
N MET A 1 24.95 -14.68 -13.78
CA MET A 1 25.25 -15.91 -13.02
C MET A 1 24.13 -16.94 -13.18
N LEU A 2 22.88 -16.58 -12.87
CA LEU A 2 21.68 -17.45 -12.92
C LEU A 2 21.54 -18.28 -14.21
N LEU A 3 21.63 -17.68 -15.40
CA LEU A 3 21.57 -18.41 -16.69
C LEU A 3 22.58 -19.59 -16.74
N ARG A 4 23.85 -19.34 -16.40
CA ARG A 4 24.90 -20.38 -16.33
C ARG A 4 24.68 -21.44 -15.25
N SER A 5 23.67 -21.29 -14.38
CA SER A 5 23.18 -22.36 -13.50
C SER A 5 22.14 -23.23 -14.22
N ALA A 6 21.17 -22.63 -14.91
CA ALA A 6 20.15 -23.37 -15.67
C ALA A 6 20.75 -24.22 -16.79
N PHE A 7 21.68 -23.66 -17.58
CA PHE A 7 22.46 -24.40 -18.59
C PHE A 7 23.41 -25.47 -17.99
N LYS A 8 23.48 -25.61 -16.65
CA LYS A 8 24.18 -26.71 -15.95
C LYS A 8 23.25 -27.72 -15.29
N SER A 9 22.01 -27.34 -14.95
CA SER A 9 21.00 -28.24 -14.39
C SER A 9 20.12 -28.91 -15.45
N GLY A 10 20.17 -28.45 -16.70
CA GLY A 10 19.53 -29.11 -17.83
C GLY A 10 20.01 -28.60 -19.18
N ARG A 11 19.62 -29.31 -20.23
CA ARG A 11 19.65 -28.79 -21.59
C ARG A 11 18.55 -27.74 -21.71
N VAL A 12 18.93 -26.53 -22.10
CA VAL A 12 18.02 -25.44 -22.46
C VAL A 12 18.12 -25.30 -23.98
N ASP A 13 16.99 -25.28 -24.68
CA ASP A 13 16.96 -25.28 -26.15
C ASP A 13 16.63 -23.90 -26.76
N VAL A 14 16.15 -22.95 -25.96
CA VAL A 14 15.82 -21.57 -26.38
C VAL A 14 15.98 -20.59 -25.21
N ILE A 15 16.27 -19.33 -25.51
CA ILE A 15 16.07 -18.20 -24.59
C ILE A 15 14.92 -17.35 -25.17
N ALA A 16 13.87 -17.09 -24.39
CA ALA A 16 12.76 -16.23 -24.79
C ALA A 16 12.54 -15.13 -23.74
N CYS A 17 12.18 -13.93 -24.19
CA CYS A 17 11.99 -12.75 -23.36
C CYS A 17 10.90 -11.87 -23.97
N ASP A 18 9.89 -11.47 -23.19
CA ASP A 18 9.16 -10.24 -23.51
C ASP A 18 9.95 -9.02 -23.00
N ALA A 19 10.05 -7.99 -23.82
CA ALA A 19 10.74 -6.74 -23.51
C ALA A 19 9.79 -5.52 -23.46
N GLY A 20 8.47 -5.72 -23.35
CA GLY A 20 7.53 -4.61 -23.39
C GLY A 20 6.06 -4.85 -23.07
N SER A 21 5.59 -4.07 -22.09
CA SER A 21 4.17 -3.87 -21.79
C SER A 21 3.77 -2.39 -21.94
N THR A 22 2.56 -2.19 -22.48
CA THR A 22 1.90 -0.88 -22.62
C THR A 22 1.31 -0.34 -21.31
N ASP A 23 1.29 -1.12 -20.22
CA ASP A 23 0.77 -0.73 -18.89
C ASP A 23 1.57 0.37 -18.18
N SER A 24 2.71 0.76 -18.74
CA SER A 24 3.43 1.97 -18.33
C SER A 24 2.79 3.26 -18.85
N GLY A 25 1.79 3.15 -19.72
CA GLY A 25 1.05 4.24 -20.31
C GLY A 25 1.38 4.49 -21.80
N PRO A 26 0.54 5.27 -22.48
CA PRO A 26 0.56 5.47 -23.93
C PRO A 26 1.78 6.22 -24.46
N ALA A 27 2.52 6.94 -23.60
CA ALA A 27 3.62 7.81 -24.01
C ALA A 27 4.72 7.07 -24.79
N TYR A 28 5.06 5.84 -24.39
CA TYR A 28 6.12 5.04 -25.05
C TYR A 28 5.66 4.42 -26.38
N LEU A 29 4.35 4.28 -26.60
CA LEU A 29 3.80 3.95 -27.91
C LEU A 29 3.74 5.21 -28.78
N ALA A 30 3.10 6.27 -28.33
CA ALA A 30 2.86 7.48 -29.12
C ALA A 30 4.11 8.32 -29.45
N SER A 31 5.23 8.12 -28.75
CA SER A 31 6.51 8.78 -29.07
C SER A 31 7.52 7.90 -29.80
N GLY A 32 7.26 6.59 -29.91
CA GLY A 32 8.23 5.60 -30.39
C GLY A 32 9.47 5.41 -29.51
N VAL A 33 9.58 6.12 -28.37
CA VAL A 33 10.76 6.09 -27.48
C VAL A 33 10.64 4.97 -26.45
N CYS A 34 11.70 4.16 -26.31
CA CYS A 34 11.80 3.14 -25.27
C CYS A 34 11.73 3.73 -23.86
N LYS A 35 11.00 3.05 -22.96
CA LYS A 35 10.88 3.40 -21.53
C LYS A 35 12.21 3.33 -20.77
N TYR A 36 13.09 2.41 -21.17
CA TYR A 36 14.33 2.11 -20.47
C TYR A 36 15.53 2.75 -21.16
N SER A 37 16.55 3.13 -20.37
CA SER A 37 17.74 3.76 -20.93
C SER A 37 18.50 2.77 -21.84
N ARG A 38 19.10 3.30 -22.92
CA ARG A 38 19.88 2.48 -23.88
C ARG A 38 20.99 1.66 -23.20
N ALA A 39 21.59 2.21 -22.14
CA ALA A 39 22.63 1.53 -21.37
C ALA A 39 22.10 0.28 -20.63
N ALA A 40 20.91 0.37 -20.01
CA ALA A 40 20.28 -0.78 -19.35
C ALA A 40 19.89 -1.86 -20.36
N VAL A 41 19.21 -1.48 -21.45
CA VAL A 41 18.81 -2.44 -22.50
C VAL A 41 20.04 -3.09 -23.16
N LYS A 42 21.12 -2.34 -23.41
CA LYS A 42 22.38 -2.92 -23.92
C LYS A 42 22.96 -3.93 -22.93
N GLN A 43 23.04 -3.61 -21.64
CA GLN A 43 23.59 -4.49 -20.62
C GLN A 43 22.82 -5.82 -20.53
N ASP A 44 21.48 -5.77 -20.50
CA ASP A 44 20.67 -6.98 -20.42
C ASP A 44 20.71 -7.79 -21.74
N LEU A 45 20.67 -7.11 -22.88
CA LEU A 45 20.78 -7.76 -24.20
C LEU A 45 22.16 -8.40 -24.41
N GLU A 46 23.24 -7.80 -23.92
CA GLU A 46 24.59 -8.39 -23.97
C GLU A 46 24.64 -9.72 -23.21
N ILE A 47 24.02 -9.78 -22.02
CA ILE A 47 23.92 -11.01 -21.21
C ILE A 47 23.17 -12.11 -21.97
N LEU A 48 22.04 -11.78 -22.60
CA LEU A 48 21.23 -12.73 -23.37
C LEU A 48 21.97 -13.19 -24.65
N MET A 49 22.55 -12.27 -25.42
CA MET A 49 23.31 -12.58 -26.64
C MET A 49 24.58 -13.41 -26.36
N ARG A 50 25.27 -13.15 -25.25
CA ARG A 50 26.46 -13.94 -24.86
C ARG A 50 26.07 -15.33 -24.38
N ALA A 51 24.96 -15.50 -23.65
CA ALA A 51 24.43 -16.82 -23.31
C ALA A 51 23.96 -17.59 -24.56
N ARG A 52 23.25 -16.92 -25.47
CA ARG A 52 22.85 -17.43 -26.80
C ARG A 52 24.06 -17.98 -27.57
N ALA A 53 25.16 -17.25 -27.59
CA ALA A 53 26.40 -17.66 -28.26
C ALA A 53 27.18 -18.77 -27.53
N GLU A 54 27.21 -18.75 -26.19
CA GLU A 54 27.89 -19.77 -25.36
C GLU A 54 27.23 -21.15 -25.48
N TYR A 55 25.92 -21.21 -25.72
CA TYR A 55 25.14 -22.46 -25.73
C TYR A 55 24.46 -22.80 -27.07
N ALA A 56 24.66 -21.99 -28.12
CA ALA A 56 24.17 -22.21 -29.49
C ALA A 56 22.63 -22.38 -29.66
N VAL A 57 21.85 -21.89 -28.71
CA VAL A 57 20.37 -21.83 -28.76
C VAL A 57 19.86 -20.63 -29.58
N PRO A 58 18.57 -20.52 -29.95
CA PRO A 58 17.99 -19.27 -30.44
C PRO A 58 17.68 -18.29 -29.30
N LEU A 59 17.58 -16.99 -29.63
CA LEU A 59 17.09 -15.94 -28.74
C LEU A 59 15.85 -15.25 -29.34
N LEU A 60 14.72 -15.28 -28.63
CA LEU A 60 13.47 -14.62 -29.01
C LEU A 60 13.24 -13.41 -28.10
N ILE A 61 12.98 -12.25 -28.69
CA ILE A 61 12.61 -11.02 -27.99
C ILE A 61 11.34 -10.44 -28.64
N GLY A 62 10.32 -10.18 -27.84
CA GLY A 62 9.10 -9.49 -28.29
C GLY A 62 8.89 -8.14 -27.64
N SER A 63 7.94 -7.37 -28.20
CA SER A 63 7.57 -6.02 -27.76
C SER A 63 8.81 -5.10 -27.59
N CYS A 64 9.75 -5.20 -28.54
CA CYS A 64 11.03 -4.48 -28.51
C CYS A 64 10.87 -3.00 -28.15
N GLY A 65 11.77 -2.48 -27.30
CA GLY A 65 11.73 -1.12 -26.79
C GLY A 65 10.44 -0.74 -26.05
N THR A 66 9.83 -1.69 -25.33
CA THR A 66 8.62 -1.53 -24.50
C THR A 66 7.29 -1.41 -25.23
N SER A 67 7.19 -0.61 -26.29
CA SER A 67 5.94 -0.45 -27.05
C SER A 67 5.83 -1.34 -28.29
N GLY A 68 6.94 -1.87 -28.78
CA GLY A 68 6.96 -2.71 -29.97
C GLY A 68 6.56 -1.99 -31.26
N SER A 69 6.75 -0.67 -31.34
CA SER A 69 6.68 0.08 -32.60
C SER A 69 7.84 -0.32 -33.53
N ASP A 70 7.70 -0.02 -34.82
CA ASP A 70 8.73 -0.41 -35.80
C ASP A 70 10.06 0.31 -35.53
N GLN A 71 10.01 1.56 -35.03
CA GLN A 71 11.18 2.31 -34.54
C GLN A 71 11.86 1.64 -33.33
N ALA A 72 11.09 1.02 -32.45
CA ALA A 72 11.60 0.37 -31.25
C ALA A 72 12.25 -1.00 -31.55
N VAL A 73 11.78 -1.70 -32.60
CA VAL A 73 12.47 -2.85 -33.20
C VAL A 73 13.82 -2.43 -33.79
N ASP A 74 13.83 -1.37 -34.60
CA ASP A 74 15.05 -0.80 -35.22
C ASP A 74 16.09 -0.35 -34.20
N TRP A 75 15.67 0.34 -33.14
CA TRP A 75 16.54 0.72 -32.03
C TRP A 75 17.14 -0.48 -31.31
N THR A 76 16.36 -1.56 -31.14
CA THR A 76 16.84 -2.80 -30.49
C THR A 76 17.80 -3.58 -31.40
N ARG A 77 17.56 -3.59 -32.72
CA ARG A 77 18.49 -4.10 -33.74
C ARG A 77 19.84 -3.39 -33.65
N ASP A 78 19.85 -2.07 -33.56
CA ASP A 78 21.10 -1.29 -33.55
C ASP A 78 21.93 -1.52 -32.29
N ILE A 79 21.29 -1.81 -31.15
CA ILE A 79 21.97 -2.28 -29.93
C ILE A 79 22.55 -3.70 -30.15
N ALA A 80 21.78 -4.62 -30.75
CA ALA A 80 22.26 -5.98 -31.04
C ALA A 80 23.46 -5.99 -32.01
N LEU A 81 23.46 -5.13 -33.03
CA LEU A 81 24.57 -5.00 -33.99
C LEU A 81 25.84 -4.45 -33.32
N GLU A 82 25.71 -3.49 -32.39
CA GLU A 82 26.82 -2.98 -31.58
C GLU A 82 27.44 -4.08 -30.71
N ILE A 83 26.62 -4.82 -29.94
CA ILE A 83 27.06 -5.94 -29.10
C ILE A 83 27.76 -7.01 -29.94
N ALA A 84 27.23 -7.33 -31.13
CA ALA A 84 27.84 -8.30 -32.02
C ALA A 84 29.20 -7.83 -32.55
N ALA A 85 29.37 -6.54 -32.86
CA ALA A 85 30.65 -5.97 -33.26
C ALA A 85 31.67 -5.99 -32.11
N GLU A 86 31.26 -5.63 -30.89
CA GLU A 86 32.12 -5.63 -29.69
C GLU A 86 32.61 -7.03 -29.29
N HIS A 87 31.80 -8.06 -29.51
CA HIS A 87 32.12 -9.45 -29.15
C HIS A 87 32.53 -10.33 -30.35
N GLY A 88 32.61 -9.79 -31.56
CA GLY A 88 32.98 -10.54 -32.78
C GLY A 88 31.96 -11.62 -33.18
N MET A 89 30.68 -11.44 -32.85
CA MET A 89 29.61 -12.40 -33.13
C MET A 89 29.13 -12.29 -34.59
N GLN A 90 28.80 -13.43 -35.20
CA GLN A 90 27.99 -13.46 -36.42
C GLN A 90 26.52 -13.65 -36.04
N LEU A 91 25.61 -12.87 -36.65
CA LEU A 91 24.17 -12.93 -36.39
C LEU A 91 23.38 -13.24 -37.67
N ARG A 92 22.46 -14.22 -37.60
CA ARG A 92 21.28 -14.26 -38.48
C ARG A 92 20.11 -13.64 -37.73
N LEU A 93 19.87 -12.35 -37.95
CA LEU A 93 18.87 -11.57 -37.24
C LEU A 93 17.57 -11.50 -38.06
N ALA A 94 16.44 -11.86 -37.44
CA ALA A 94 15.11 -11.62 -37.99
C ALA A 94 14.43 -10.46 -37.25
N LEU A 95 13.73 -9.61 -38.01
CA LEU A 95 13.00 -8.44 -37.51
C LEU A 95 11.52 -8.60 -37.89
N LEU A 96 10.64 -8.54 -36.89
CA LEU A 96 9.19 -8.74 -37.06
C LEU A 96 8.47 -7.42 -36.75
N TYR A 97 7.99 -6.75 -37.80
CA TYR A 97 7.31 -5.46 -37.70
C TYR A 97 5.80 -5.63 -37.57
N SER A 98 5.20 -4.92 -36.61
CA SER A 98 3.79 -5.09 -36.20
C SER A 98 2.93 -3.85 -36.42
N GLU A 99 3.52 -2.74 -36.86
CA GLU A 99 2.84 -1.45 -36.93
C GLU A 99 1.86 -1.34 -38.12
N GLN A 100 0.72 -0.70 -37.87
CA GLN A 100 -0.45 -0.70 -38.75
C GLN A 100 -0.76 0.71 -39.23
N SER A 101 -0.43 1.00 -40.49
CA SER A 101 -0.72 2.32 -41.08
C SER A 101 -2.23 2.65 -40.97
N PRO A 102 -2.64 3.87 -40.57
CA PRO A 102 -4.05 4.27 -40.53
C PRO A 102 -4.80 3.96 -41.83
N SER A 103 -4.18 4.19 -43.00
CA SER A 103 -4.79 3.87 -44.31
C SER A 103 -5.20 2.41 -44.50
N PHE A 104 -4.51 1.47 -43.85
CA PHE A 104 -4.86 0.05 -43.86
C PHE A 104 -6.01 -0.25 -42.92
N LEU A 105 -6.01 0.37 -41.73
CA LEU A 105 -7.07 0.20 -40.75
C LEU A 105 -8.38 0.87 -41.20
N SER A 106 -8.37 2.09 -41.74
CA SER A 106 -9.55 2.70 -42.37
C SER A 106 -10.10 1.85 -43.52
N ARG A 107 -9.21 1.22 -44.31
CA ARG A 107 -9.65 0.22 -45.30
C ARG A 107 -10.32 -0.97 -44.62
N CYS A 108 -9.89 -1.42 -43.44
CA CYS A 108 -10.44 -2.55 -42.70
C CYS A 108 -11.72 -2.23 -41.91
N VAL A 109 -11.96 -0.96 -41.53
CA VAL A 109 -13.29 -0.47 -41.11
C VAL A 109 -14.27 -0.60 -42.27
N GLN A 110 -13.89 -0.14 -43.46
CA GLN A 110 -14.61 -0.41 -44.72
C GLN A 110 -14.51 -1.88 -45.21
N GLN A 111 -14.28 -2.81 -44.29
CA GLN A 111 -14.36 -4.27 -44.45
C GLN A 111 -15.02 -4.91 -43.21
N ASP A 112 -15.45 -4.12 -42.23
CA ASP A 112 -15.92 -4.52 -40.89
C ASP A 112 -15.09 -5.66 -40.27
N ARG A 113 -13.79 -5.68 -40.60
CA ARG A 113 -12.77 -6.58 -40.05
C ARG A 113 -12.17 -6.01 -38.77
N ILE A 114 -12.71 -4.91 -38.24
CA ILE A 114 -12.31 -4.34 -36.96
C ILE A 114 -13.51 -4.37 -36.04
N THR A 115 -13.38 -5.12 -34.94
CA THR A 115 -14.42 -5.27 -33.92
C THR A 115 -13.97 -4.56 -32.65
N PRO A 116 -14.80 -3.69 -32.04
CA PRO A 116 -14.43 -3.02 -30.79
C PRO A 116 -14.43 -4.00 -29.61
N LEU A 117 -13.49 -3.81 -28.69
CA LEU A 117 -13.45 -4.50 -27.40
C LEU A 117 -13.94 -3.54 -26.31
N ALA A 118 -14.86 -4.02 -25.46
CA ALA A 118 -15.37 -3.27 -24.32
C ALA A 118 -14.22 -2.63 -23.49
N PRO A 119 -14.33 -1.35 -23.08
CA PRO A 119 -15.52 -0.49 -23.13
C PRO A 119 -15.84 0.16 -24.49
N MET A 120 -15.02 -0.01 -25.53
CA MET A 120 -15.34 0.55 -26.85
C MET A 120 -16.57 -0.13 -27.45
N THR A 121 -17.44 0.66 -28.09
CA THR A 121 -18.69 0.19 -28.71
C THR A 121 -18.77 0.43 -30.22
N SER A 122 -17.84 1.21 -30.78
CA SER A 122 -17.76 1.58 -32.19
C SER A 122 -16.30 1.62 -32.68
N VAL A 123 -16.12 1.74 -33.99
CA VAL A 123 -14.79 1.95 -34.60
C VAL A 123 -14.76 3.33 -35.24
N ASP A 124 -13.97 4.22 -34.65
CA ASP A 124 -13.82 5.58 -35.17
C ASP A 124 -12.61 5.69 -36.11
N ILE A 125 -12.86 6.20 -37.32
CA ILE A 125 -11.85 6.43 -38.35
C ILE A 125 -11.02 7.68 -38.03
N GLU A 126 -11.57 8.67 -37.31
CA GLU A 126 -10.84 9.88 -36.89
C GLU A 126 -9.85 9.55 -35.76
N ALA A 127 -10.27 8.79 -34.74
CA ALA A 127 -9.37 8.22 -33.73
C ALA A 127 -8.22 7.40 -34.36
N ILE A 128 -8.52 6.52 -35.34
CA ILE A 128 -7.50 5.78 -36.10
C ILE A 128 -6.55 6.74 -36.86
N GLY A 129 -7.07 7.83 -37.43
CA GLY A 129 -6.27 8.86 -38.10
C GLY A 129 -5.43 9.72 -37.15
N SER A 130 -5.82 9.82 -35.87
CA SER A 130 -5.15 10.64 -34.85
C SER A 130 -3.98 9.95 -34.13
N CYS A 131 -3.83 8.63 -34.29
CA CYS A 131 -2.77 7.88 -33.62
C CYS A 131 -1.40 8.14 -34.27
N GLU A 132 -0.41 8.50 -33.45
CA GLU A 132 0.99 8.64 -33.88
C GLU A 132 1.56 7.26 -34.30
N HIS A 133 1.25 6.24 -33.49
CA HIS A 133 1.61 4.84 -33.72
C HIS A 133 0.42 3.93 -33.39
N ILE A 134 0.25 2.87 -34.19
CA ILE A 134 -0.74 1.80 -33.95
C ILE A 134 -0.06 0.45 -34.14
N VAL A 135 0.01 -0.35 -33.09
CA VAL A 135 0.62 -1.69 -33.11
C VAL A 135 -0.45 -2.77 -33.00
N ALA A 136 -0.20 -3.94 -33.59
CA ALA A 136 -1.09 -5.09 -33.51
C ALA A 136 -0.37 -6.26 -32.81
N LEU A 137 -0.96 -6.78 -31.74
CA LEU A 137 -0.36 -7.85 -30.92
C LEU A 137 -0.26 -9.15 -31.74
N MET A 138 0.97 -9.52 -32.10
CA MET A 138 1.28 -10.74 -32.85
C MET A 138 1.19 -12.02 -31.99
N GLY A 139 0.87 -13.14 -32.64
CA GLY A 139 0.97 -14.49 -32.08
C GLY A 139 2.38 -15.10 -32.21
N PRO A 140 2.54 -16.38 -31.88
CA PRO A 140 3.80 -17.13 -31.99
C PRO A 140 4.27 -17.34 -33.44
N GLU A 141 3.38 -17.33 -34.43
CA GLU A 141 3.66 -17.84 -35.77
C GLU A 141 4.73 -17.07 -36.56
N PRO A 142 4.84 -15.72 -36.46
CA PRO A 142 5.96 -14.98 -37.05
C PRO A 142 7.33 -15.39 -36.47
N TYR A 143 7.39 -15.75 -35.17
CA TYR A 143 8.61 -16.28 -34.54
C TYR A 143 8.92 -17.70 -35.01
N VAL A 144 7.89 -18.56 -35.13
CA VAL A 144 8.01 -19.91 -35.72
C VAL A 144 8.52 -19.83 -37.17
N ALA A 145 8.03 -18.87 -37.96
CA ALA A 145 8.50 -18.65 -39.33
C ALA A 145 9.96 -18.17 -39.39
N ALA A 146 10.35 -17.22 -38.53
CA ALA A 146 11.73 -16.73 -38.44
C ALA A 146 12.72 -17.83 -38.02
N LEU A 147 12.35 -18.69 -37.07
CA LEU A 147 13.15 -19.84 -36.66
C LEU A 147 13.31 -20.88 -37.78
N ASN A 148 12.23 -21.19 -38.52
CA ASN A 148 12.31 -22.06 -39.71
C ASN A 148 13.16 -21.46 -40.84
N ALA A 149 13.22 -20.14 -40.97
CA ALA A 149 14.13 -19.45 -41.87
C ALA A 149 15.60 -19.44 -41.38
N GLY A 150 15.88 -20.02 -40.21
CA GLY A 150 17.22 -20.14 -39.65
C GLY A 150 17.71 -18.89 -38.90
N ALA A 151 16.82 -18.10 -38.30
CA ALA A 151 17.22 -17.00 -37.44
C ALA A 151 17.93 -17.49 -36.15
N ASP A 152 19.04 -16.84 -35.81
CA ASP A 152 19.75 -17.01 -34.54
C ASP A 152 19.14 -16.16 -33.42
N ILE A 153 18.66 -14.97 -33.79
CA ILE A 153 17.98 -14.00 -32.92
C ILE A 153 16.75 -13.49 -33.67
N VAL A 154 15.62 -13.42 -32.99
CA VAL A 154 14.37 -12.82 -33.50
C VAL A 154 14.00 -11.64 -32.62
N LEU A 155 13.93 -10.44 -33.20
CA LEU A 155 13.45 -9.22 -32.55
C LEU A 155 12.08 -8.87 -33.13
N GLY A 156 11.05 -8.80 -32.30
CA GLY A 156 9.70 -8.48 -32.74
C GLY A 156 9.12 -7.25 -32.07
N GLY A 157 8.25 -6.56 -32.82
CA GLY A 157 7.37 -5.53 -32.32
C GLY A 157 6.31 -6.08 -31.37
N ARG A 158 5.21 -5.34 -31.19
CA ARG A 158 4.20 -5.65 -30.19
C ARG A 158 3.65 -7.06 -30.41
N SER A 159 3.90 -7.91 -29.43
CA SER A 159 3.54 -9.31 -29.46
C SER A 159 2.69 -9.63 -28.23
N THR A 160 2.03 -10.78 -28.26
CA THR A 160 1.49 -11.38 -27.04
C THR A 160 2.64 -12.00 -26.25
N ASP A 161 2.81 -11.58 -25.00
CA ASP A 161 3.93 -11.96 -24.14
C ASP A 161 4.05 -13.49 -24.06
N ALA A 162 2.92 -14.16 -23.80
CA ALA A 162 2.80 -15.62 -23.81
C ALA A 162 3.11 -16.25 -25.19
N GLY A 163 2.78 -15.57 -26.30
CA GLY A 163 3.03 -16.04 -27.66
C GLY A 163 4.52 -16.06 -28.02
N VAL A 164 5.31 -15.09 -27.53
CA VAL A 164 6.78 -15.07 -27.70
C VAL A 164 7.40 -16.31 -27.06
N LEU A 165 6.93 -16.69 -25.87
CA LEU A 165 7.45 -17.85 -25.13
C LEU A 165 6.88 -19.18 -25.68
N ALA A 166 5.63 -19.22 -26.14
CA ALA A 166 5.00 -20.41 -26.70
C ALA A 166 5.54 -20.81 -28.09
N ALA A 167 6.15 -19.88 -28.83
CA ALA A 167 6.60 -20.09 -30.21
C ALA A 167 7.56 -21.28 -30.38
N PHE A 168 8.54 -21.47 -29.47
CA PHE A 168 9.52 -22.54 -29.62
C PHE A 168 8.97 -23.94 -29.27
N PRO A 169 8.17 -24.13 -28.20
CA PRO A 169 7.38 -25.37 -28.01
C PRO A 169 6.48 -25.69 -29.21
N LEU A 170 5.74 -24.71 -29.74
CA LEU A 170 4.84 -24.90 -30.89
C LEU A 170 5.60 -25.34 -32.16
N LEU A 171 6.77 -24.74 -32.43
CA LEU A 171 7.68 -25.16 -33.52
C LEU A 171 8.06 -26.66 -33.42
N HIS A 172 8.18 -27.19 -32.21
CA HIS A 172 8.58 -28.58 -31.95
C HIS A 172 7.38 -29.54 -31.80
N GLY A 173 6.16 -29.09 -32.16
CA GLY A 173 4.97 -29.93 -32.16
C GLY A 173 4.39 -30.20 -30.76
N ILE A 174 4.71 -29.36 -29.77
CA ILE A 174 4.05 -29.40 -28.46
C ILE A 174 2.61 -28.88 -28.58
N GLU A 175 1.69 -29.52 -27.87
CA GLU A 175 0.28 -29.14 -27.82
C GLU A 175 0.08 -27.67 -27.39
N ALA A 176 -0.84 -26.98 -28.06
CA ALA A 176 -1.01 -25.55 -27.89
C ALA A 176 -1.47 -25.14 -26.48
N GLY A 177 -2.30 -25.97 -25.82
CA GLY A 177 -2.77 -25.72 -24.45
C GLY A 177 -1.62 -25.60 -23.44
N PRO A 178 -0.76 -26.64 -23.29
CA PRO A 178 0.48 -26.56 -22.53
C PRO A 178 1.42 -25.43 -22.96
N ALA A 179 1.65 -25.23 -24.26
CA ALA A 179 2.59 -24.23 -24.76
C ALA A 179 2.20 -22.79 -24.39
N TRP A 180 0.94 -22.40 -24.62
CA TRP A 180 0.44 -21.06 -24.28
C TRP A 180 0.38 -20.84 -22.77
N HIS A 181 -0.07 -21.84 -21.99
CA HIS A 181 -0.14 -21.72 -20.53
C HIS A 181 1.26 -21.63 -19.90
N ALA A 182 2.24 -22.38 -20.40
CA ALA A 182 3.64 -22.25 -19.97
C ALA A 182 4.20 -20.85 -20.27
N GLY A 183 3.96 -20.35 -21.49
CA GLY A 183 4.34 -18.99 -21.88
C GLY A 183 3.72 -17.93 -20.98
N LYS A 184 2.43 -18.07 -20.66
CA LYS A 184 1.71 -17.20 -19.72
C LYS A 184 2.36 -17.18 -18.35
N THR A 185 2.58 -18.35 -17.73
CA THR A 185 3.16 -18.48 -16.38
C THR A 185 4.55 -17.85 -16.22
N ALA A 186 5.31 -17.68 -17.29
CA ALA A 186 6.64 -17.05 -17.28
C ALA A 186 6.64 -15.57 -17.74
N GLU A 187 5.50 -15.01 -18.16
CA GLU A 187 5.38 -13.58 -18.45
C GLU A 187 5.62 -12.75 -17.18
N CYS A 188 6.21 -11.56 -17.31
CA CYS A 188 6.76 -10.78 -16.19
C CYS A 188 7.78 -11.54 -15.30
N GLY A 189 8.37 -12.64 -15.78
CA GLY A 189 9.62 -13.21 -15.27
C GLY A 189 9.50 -14.13 -14.06
N ALA A 190 9.46 -13.56 -12.84
CA ALA A 190 9.52 -14.33 -11.58
C ALA A 190 8.27 -14.22 -10.69
N LEU A 191 7.20 -13.59 -11.19
CA LEU A 191 5.96 -13.39 -10.41
C LEU A 191 5.26 -14.70 -9.98
N CYS A 192 5.55 -15.82 -10.65
CA CYS A 192 5.06 -17.15 -10.30
C CYS A 192 5.90 -17.88 -9.22
N THR A 193 6.89 -17.20 -8.63
CA THR A 193 7.81 -17.73 -7.60
C THR A 193 7.53 -17.13 -6.21
N VAL A 194 8.15 -17.67 -5.15
CA VAL A 194 7.99 -17.15 -3.78
C VAL A 194 8.73 -15.84 -3.55
N ASP A 195 9.90 -15.63 -4.16
CA ASP A 195 10.57 -14.32 -4.18
C ASP A 195 10.72 -13.79 -5.61
N ALA A 196 9.70 -13.06 -6.07
CA ALA A 196 9.66 -12.49 -7.42
C ALA A 196 10.75 -11.44 -7.73
N ARG A 197 11.65 -11.12 -6.78
CA ARG A 197 12.82 -10.27 -7.02
C ARG A 197 14.01 -11.05 -7.59
N GLU A 198 14.06 -12.37 -7.38
CA GLU A 198 15.10 -13.23 -7.97
C GLU A 198 14.67 -13.68 -9.38
N GLY A 199 15.03 -12.84 -10.37
CA GLY A 199 14.44 -12.85 -11.71
C GLY A 199 14.61 -14.13 -12.56
N GLY A 200 13.51 -14.47 -13.25
CA GLY A 200 13.41 -15.48 -14.31
C GLY A 200 13.14 -16.91 -13.84
N VAL A 201 12.47 -17.66 -14.71
CA VAL A 201 12.17 -19.09 -14.55
C VAL A 201 12.68 -19.91 -15.75
N LEU A 202 12.87 -21.21 -15.51
CA LEU A 202 13.08 -22.24 -16.52
C LEU A 202 11.78 -23.03 -16.67
N LEU A 203 11.26 -23.08 -17.90
CA LEU A 203 10.14 -23.93 -18.30
C LEU A 203 10.64 -25.23 -18.92
N ARG A 204 9.93 -26.34 -18.69
CA ARG A 204 10.08 -27.59 -19.45
C ARG A 204 8.68 -28.00 -19.91
N VAL A 205 8.41 -27.96 -21.22
CA VAL A 205 7.06 -28.15 -21.77
C VAL A 205 6.99 -29.46 -22.56
N ASP A 206 5.92 -30.22 -22.39
CA ASP A 206 5.62 -31.46 -23.10
C ASP A 206 4.14 -31.52 -23.53
N SER A 207 3.71 -32.64 -24.12
CA SER A 207 2.34 -32.80 -24.64
C SER A 207 1.23 -32.89 -23.59
N MET A 208 1.57 -33.10 -22.31
CA MET A 208 0.61 -33.18 -21.20
C MET A 208 0.54 -31.85 -20.41
N GLY A 209 1.64 -31.10 -20.37
CA GLY A 209 1.77 -29.92 -19.52
C GLY A 209 3.17 -29.33 -19.50
N PHE A 210 3.53 -28.70 -18.38
CA PHE A 210 4.86 -28.13 -18.17
C PHE A 210 5.32 -28.15 -16.72
N ASP A 211 6.64 -28.17 -16.53
CA ASP A 211 7.30 -27.88 -15.26
C ASP A 211 7.78 -26.43 -15.23
N VAL A 212 7.65 -25.74 -14.10
CA VAL A 212 8.26 -24.43 -13.84
C VAL A 212 9.23 -24.50 -12.65
N GLU A 213 10.41 -23.91 -12.83
CA GLU A 213 11.50 -23.85 -11.85
C GLU A 213 12.14 -22.44 -11.83
N PRO A 214 12.42 -21.82 -10.68
CA PRO A 214 13.17 -20.55 -10.65
C PRO A 214 14.61 -20.72 -11.12
N LEU A 215 15.15 -19.72 -11.85
CA LEU A 215 16.58 -19.72 -12.23
C LEU A 215 17.52 -19.60 -11.02
N SER A 216 17.02 -19.12 -9.89
CA SER A 216 17.75 -19.03 -8.62
C SER A 216 17.57 -20.28 -7.77
N GLN A 217 18.68 -20.74 -7.17
CA GLN A 217 18.70 -21.93 -6.32
C GLN A 217 18.13 -21.68 -4.92
N SER A 218 18.10 -20.42 -4.46
CA SER A 218 17.48 -19.99 -3.19
C SER A 218 15.95 -19.84 -3.27
N ASN A 219 15.39 -19.74 -4.47
CA ASN A 219 13.96 -19.51 -4.72
C ASN A 219 13.23 -20.81 -5.09
N ARG A 220 11.90 -20.81 -4.94
CA ARG A 220 10.98 -21.91 -5.28
C ARG A 220 9.69 -21.42 -5.92
N CYS A 221 9.08 -22.26 -6.76
CA CYS A 221 7.67 -22.17 -7.11
C CYS A 221 6.82 -23.01 -6.14
N THR A 222 5.57 -22.62 -5.90
CA THR A 222 4.55 -23.47 -5.24
C THR A 222 3.27 -23.51 -6.07
N PRO A 223 2.38 -24.50 -5.88
CA PRO A 223 1.09 -24.52 -6.56
C PRO A 223 0.29 -23.21 -6.40
N GLU A 224 0.36 -22.57 -5.22
CA GLU A 224 -0.25 -21.26 -4.96
C GLU A 224 0.40 -20.15 -5.80
N THR A 225 1.74 -20.02 -5.82
CA THR A 225 2.39 -18.92 -6.58
C THR A 225 2.23 -19.07 -8.09
N VAL A 226 2.18 -20.32 -8.58
CA VAL A 226 2.04 -20.62 -10.01
C VAL A 226 0.61 -20.44 -10.50
N SER A 227 -0.39 -20.91 -9.75
CA SER A 227 -1.81 -20.69 -10.12
C SER A 227 -2.26 -19.23 -9.89
N ALA A 228 -1.77 -18.56 -8.84
CA ALA A 228 -2.07 -17.15 -8.59
C ALA A 228 -1.42 -16.18 -9.60
N HIS A 229 -0.49 -16.65 -10.44
CA HIS A 229 0.03 -15.88 -11.58
C HIS A 229 -1.07 -15.61 -12.62
N LEU A 230 -2.00 -16.54 -12.88
CA LEU A 230 -3.10 -16.34 -13.83
C LEU A 230 -4.04 -15.15 -13.48
N LEU A 231 -4.04 -14.72 -12.22
CA LEU A 231 -4.75 -13.51 -11.78
C LEU A 231 -4.08 -12.21 -12.28
N TYR A 232 -2.81 -12.25 -12.67
CA TYR A 232 -2.01 -11.08 -13.00
C TYR A 232 -2.37 -10.52 -14.37
N GLU A 233 -2.66 -9.21 -14.44
CA GLU A 233 -2.98 -8.43 -15.66
C GLU A 233 -4.13 -8.97 -16.56
N ASN A 234 -4.80 -10.06 -16.18
CA ASN A 234 -5.90 -10.65 -16.93
C ASN A 234 -7.28 -10.20 -16.40
N ALA A 235 -8.21 -9.87 -17.32
CA ALA A 235 -9.60 -9.56 -16.97
C ALA A 235 -10.43 -10.83 -16.64
N ASP A 236 -9.97 -11.99 -17.09
CA ASP A 236 -10.46 -13.35 -16.80
C ASP A 236 -9.24 -14.25 -16.58
N ALA A 237 -9.14 -14.91 -15.42
CA ALA A 237 -8.00 -15.73 -15.03
C ALA A 237 -8.10 -17.22 -15.44
N LEU A 238 -9.22 -17.64 -16.02
CA LEU A 238 -9.44 -19.04 -16.46
C LEU A 238 -9.55 -19.17 -17.99
N ARG A 239 -9.78 -18.06 -18.68
CA ARG A 239 -10.00 -17.98 -20.13
C ARG A 239 -9.26 -16.81 -20.75
N LEU A 240 -8.12 -17.10 -21.34
CA LEU A 240 -7.21 -16.13 -21.94
C LEU A 240 -7.41 -16.11 -23.46
N MET A 241 -7.89 -14.99 -23.99
CA MET A 241 -8.07 -14.81 -25.43
C MET A 241 -6.75 -14.39 -26.08
N GLU A 242 -6.29 -15.19 -27.03
CA GLU A 242 -5.00 -15.04 -27.71
C GLU A 242 -5.18 -15.09 -29.24
N PRO A 243 -4.21 -14.63 -30.05
CA PRO A 243 -4.25 -14.76 -31.51
C PRO A 243 -4.51 -16.22 -31.95
N GLY A 244 -5.66 -16.43 -32.62
CA GLY A 244 -6.07 -17.73 -33.12
C GLY A 244 -6.96 -18.56 -32.20
N GLY A 245 -7.27 -18.13 -30.97
CA GLY A 245 -8.17 -18.90 -30.10
C GLY A 245 -8.22 -18.49 -28.63
N LEU A 246 -8.64 -19.43 -27.81
CA LEU A 246 -8.82 -19.29 -26.37
C LEU A 246 -7.97 -20.32 -25.63
N VAL A 247 -7.12 -19.89 -24.71
CA VAL A 247 -6.50 -20.77 -23.71
C VAL A 247 -7.51 -20.94 -22.56
N ASP A 248 -8.08 -22.14 -22.42
CA ASP A 248 -8.96 -22.49 -21.30
C ASP A 248 -8.16 -23.33 -20.29
N VAL A 249 -7.99 -22.78 -19.09
CA VAL A 249 -7.26 -23.39 -17.97
C VAL A 249 -8.19 -23.79 -16.82
N THR A 250 -9.52 -23.84 -17.06
CA THR A 250 -10.53 -24.25 -16.06
C THR A 250 -10.33 -25.69 -15.56
N ALA A 251 -9.62 -26.53 -16.33
CA ALA A 251 -9.28 -27.91 -15.98
C ALA A 251 -7.78 -28.09 -15.62
N ALA A 252 -7.05 -27.00 -15.36
CA ALA A 252 -5.63 -27.06 -15.04
C ALA A 252 -5.38 -27.49 -13.59
N THR A 253 -4.37 -28.33 -13.37
CA THR A 253 -3.97 -28.83 -12.04
C THR A 253 -2.52 -28.49 -11.75
N TYR A 254 -2.23 -28.07 -10.51
CA TYR A 254 -0.92 -27.58 -10.07
C TYR A 254 -0.33 -28.50 -9.00
N THR A 255 0.69 -29.28 -9.34
CA THR A 255 1.26 -30.31 -8.47
C THR A 255 2.71 -29.98 -8.15
N ALA A 256 3.08 -29.91 -6.86
CA ALA A 256 4.48 -29.77 -6.46
C ALA A 256 5.25 -31.05 -6.80
N LEU A 257 6.37 -30.92 -7.52
CA LEU A 257 7.27 -32.03 -7.85
C LEU A 257 8.36 -32.22 -6.78
N ASP A 258 8.82 -31.11 -6.21
CA ASP A 258 9.75 -31.02 -5.08
C ASP A 258 9.64 -29.63 -4.41
N ASP A 259 10.54 -29.32 -3.48
CA ASP A 259 10.58 -28.04 -2.75
C ASP A 259 10.81 -26.79 -3.62
N ARG A 260 11.11 -26.95 -4.93
CA ARG A 260 11.41 -25.86 -5.87
C ARG A 260 10.55 -25.84 -7.13
N ARG A 261 10.02 -26.98 -7.58
CA ARG A 261 9.38 -27.16 -8.89
C ARG A 261 7.90 -27.50 -8.82
N VAL A 262 7.12 -26.97 -9.77
CA VAL A 262 5.69 -27.24 -9.92
C VAL A 262 5.41 -27.76 -11.33
N ARG A 263 4.62 -28.83 -11.41
CA ARG A 263 4.02 -29.39 -12.61
C ARG A 263 2.64 -28.77 -12.83
N VAL A 264 2.33 -28.43 -14.08
CA VAL A 264 1.04 -27.87 -14.50
C VAL A 264 0.52 -28.65 -15.70
N GLU A 265 -0.68 -29.23 -15.59
CA GLU A 265 -1.28 -30.08 -16.64
C GLU A 265 -2.76 -29.72 -16.85
N GLY A 266 -3.37 -30.18 -17.94
CA GLY A 266 -4.82 -30.10 -18.16
C GLY A 266 -5.35 -28.87 -18.91
N SER A 267 -4.51 -27.85 -19.14
CA SER A 267 -4.82 -26.66 -19.95
C SER A 267 -5.03 -26.98 -21.43
N ARG A 268 -5.99 -26.32 -22.07
CA ARG A 268 -6.42 -26.59 -23.45
C ARG A 268 -6.41 -25.32 -24.29
N PHE A 269 -6.15 -25.46 -25.59
CA PHE A 269 -6.39 -24.41 -26.57
C PHE A 269 -7.67 -24.74 -27.35
N VAL A 270 -8.57 -23.77 -27.47
CA VAL A 270 -9.80 -23.85 -28.25
C VAL A 270 -9.63 -22.92 -29.46
N PRO A 271 -9.41 -23.45 -30.68
CA PRO A 271 -9.23 -22.63 -31.87
C PRO A 271 -10.44 -21.73 -32.15
N GLY A 272 -10.18 -20.51 -32.61
CA GLY A 272 -11.19 -19.52 -32.96
C GLY A 272 -10.80 -18.69 -34.18
N PRO A 273 -11.54 -17.60 -34.47
CA PRO A 273 -11.13 -16.62 -35.48
C PRO A 273 -9.75 -16.07 -35.14
N TYR A 274 -8.82 -16.05 -36.11
CA TYR A 274 -7.52 -15.45 -35.89
C TYR A 274 -7.66 -13.93 -35.88
N THR A 275 -7.50 -13.31 -34.72
CA THR A 275 -7.59 -11.86 -34.54
C THR A 275 -6.34 -11.33 -33.82
N MET A 276 -5.95 -10.09 -34.12
CA MET A 276 -4.89 -9.39 -33.39
C MET A 276 -5.48 -8.17 -32.70
N LYS A 277 -5.14 -7.97 -31.42
CA LYS A 277 -5.54 -6.77 -30.67
C LYS A 277 -4.77 -5.56 -31.22
N LEU A 278 -5.48 -4.47 -31.52
CA LEU A 278 -4.91 -3.18 -31.88
C LEU A 278 -4.74 -2.32 -30.62
N GLU A 279 -3.52 -1.83 -30.41
CA GLU A 279 -3.22 -0.78 -29.42
C GLU A 279 -2.70 0.44 -30.20
N GLY A 280 -3.38 1.57 -30.08
CA GLY A 280 -3.02 2.82 -30.76
C GLY A 280 -3.07 3.99 -29.79
N ALA A 281 -2.11 4.90 -29.89
CA ALA A 281 -1.98 6.03 -29.00
C ALA A 281 -1.74 7.35 -29.75
N ALA A 282 -2.30 8.43 -29.22
CA ALA A 282 -2.26 9.76 -29.81
C ALA A 282 -1.85 10.81 -28.76
N ALA A 283 -1.32 11.95 -29.19
CA ALA A 283 -1.17 13.11 -28.33
C ALA A 283 -2.55 13.73 -27.99
N ASN A 284 -2.72 14.17 -26.74
CA ASN A 284 -3.89 14.93 -26.28
C ASN A 284 -3.43 16.14 -25.45
N GLY A 285 -2.89 17.13 -26.15
CA GLY A 285 -2.42 18.39 -25.58
C GLY A 285 -1.13 18.28 -24.76
N PHE A 286 -0.86 19.34 -23.99
CA PHE A 286 0.36 19.55 -23.22
C PHE A 286 0.02 19.93 -21.78
N GLN A 287 0.92 19.65 -20.83
CA GLN A 287 0.70 19.94 -19.42
C GLN A 287 1.81 20.73 -18.74
N THR A 288 1.42 21.55 -17.77
CA THR A 288 2.32 22.21 -16.83
C THR A 288 1.83 21.96 -15.40
N LEU A 289 2.75 21.55 -14.54
CA LEU A 289 2.50 21.09 -13.18
C LEU A 289 2.96 22.15 -12.17
N MET A 290 2.30 22.20 -11.01
CA MET A 290 2.82 22.84 -9.79
C MET A 290 2.47 21.96 -8.60
N LEU A 291 3.36 21.87 -7.61
CA LEU A 291 3.11 21.15 -6.36
C LEU A 291 3.13 22.16 -5.20
N VAL A 292 2.10 22.13 -4.35
CA VAL A 292 1.92 23.06 -3.24
C VAL A 292 1.68 22.31 -1.93
N GLY A 293 2.51 22.55 -0.92
CA GLY A 293 2.33 22.03 0.44
C GLY A 293 1.37 22.92 1.24
N ILE A 294 0.35 22.31 1.82
CA ILE A 294 -0.66 22.99 2.66
C ILE A 294 -0.78 22.26 4.00
N GLN A 295 -0.45 22.96 5.10
CA GLN A 295 -0.59 22.53 6.49
C GLN A 295 -1.63 23.34 7.29
N ASP A 296 -2.33 24.28 6.63
CA ASP A 296 -3.31 25.18 7.25
C ASP A 296 -4.52 24.38 7.81
N PRO A 297 -4.75 24.35 9.15
CA PRO A 297 -5.78 23.50 9.74
C PRO A 297 -7.21 23.89 9.36
N GLU A 298 -7.48 25.18 9.10
CA GLU A 298 -8.81 25.62 8.69
C GLU A 298 -9.10 25.16 7.26
N VAL A 299 -8.15 25.38 6.34
CA VAL A 299 -8.20 24.91 4.95
C VAL A 299 -8.36 23.40 4.88
N LEU A 300 -7.58 22.65 5.65
CA LEU A 300 -7.63 21.19 5.69
C LEU A 300 -8.97 20.69 6.26
N SER A 301 -9.55 21.38 7.24
CA SER A 301 -10.89 21.05 7.78
C SER A 301 -12.02 21.27 6.77
N ALA A 302 -11.84 22.20 5.83
CA ALA A 302 -12.82 22.58 4.81
C ALA A 302 -12.40 22.18 3.38
N LEU A 303 -11.50 21.21 3.24
CA LEU A 303 -10.74 20.98 2.00
C LEU A 303 -11.57 20.83 0.72
N PRO A 304 -12.72 20.09 0.68
CA PRO A 304 -13.56 20.04 -0.52
C PRO A 304 -14.08 21.42 -0.94
N ARG A 305 -14.53 22.24 0.01
CA ARG A 305 -15.00 23.61 -0.24
C ARG A 305 -13.86 24.48 -0.77
N PHE A 306 -12.69 24.41 -0.13
CA PHE A 306 -11.52 25.17 -0.52
C PHE A 306 -11.07 24.84 -1.95
N LEU A 307 -11.00 23.56 -2.31
CA LEU A 307 -10.59 23.14 -3.65
C LEU A 307 -11.61 23.55 -4.73
N SER A 308 -12.91 23.48 -4.46
CA SER A 308 -13.93 23.99 -5.39
C SER A 308 -13.86 25.52 -5.55
N GLN A 309 -13.68 26.27 -4.46
CA GLN A 309 -13.50 27.73 -4.51
C GLN A 309 -12.23 28.13 -5.29
N MET A 310 -11.13 27.41 -5.07
CA MET A 310 -9.86 27.63 -5.76
C MET A 310 -9.97 27.31 -7.26
N HIS A 311 -10.61 26.20 -7.61
CA HIS A 311 -10.78 25.78 -9.01
C HIS A 311 -11.58 26.81 -9.81
N GLU A 312 -12.76 27.19 -9.34
CA GLU A 312 -13.59 28.21 -9.99
C GLU A 312 -12.86 29.56 -10.12
N LEU A 313 -12.19 30.03 -9.06
CA LEU A 313 -11.43 31.28 -9.10
C LEU A 313 -10.27 31.25 -10.10
N MET A 314 -9.60 30.10 -10.26
CA MET A 314 -8.55 29.94 -11.28
C MET A 314 -9.13 29.87 -12.69
N VAL A 315 -10.20 29.11 -12.92
CA VAL A 315 -10.88 29.02 -14.23
C VAL A 315 -11.34 30.41 -14.68
N ASP A 316 -12.04 31.15 -13.81
CA ASP A 316 -12.49 32.52 -14.09
C ASP A 316 -11.33 33.46 -14.42
N ARG A 317 -10.23 33.35 -13.66
CA ARG A 317 -9.02 34.18 -13.87
C ARG A 317 -8.35 33.85 -15.21
N VAL A 318 -8.29 32.58 -15.60
CA VAL A 318 -7.71 32.16 -16.88
C VAL A 318 -8.56 32.67 -18.05
N CYS A 319 -9.87 32.42 -18.05
CA CYS A 319 -10.80 32.92 -19.07
C CYS A 319 -10.70 34.44 -19.25
N LYS A 320 -10.69 35.20 -18.14
CA LYS A 320 -10.60 36.67 -18.14
C LYS A 320 -9.23 37.21 -18.56
N THR A 321 -8.15 36.46 -18.33
CA THR A 321 -6.78 36.92 -18.65
C THR A 321 -6.35 36.58 -20.07
N LEU A 322 -6.76 35.41 -20.58
CA LEU A 322 -6.41 34.95 -21.94
C LEU A 322 -7.51 35.22 -22.98
N ASN A 323 -8.71 35.63 -22.55
CA ASN A 323 -9.91 35.76 -23.40
C ASN A 323 -10.22 34.44 -24.14
N VAL A 324 -10.41 33.37 -23.36
CA VAL A 324 -10.68 32.01 -23.86
C VAL A 324 -11.89 31.38 -23.15
N GLU A 325 -12.59 30.50 -23.86
CA GLU A 325 -13.71 29.72 -23.32
C GLU A 325 -13.26 28.71 -22.25
N ARG A 326 -14.14 28.38 -21.30
CA ARG A 326 -13.84 27.47 -20.19
C ARG A 326 -13.37 26.09 -20.65
N ASP A 327 -13.87 25.59 -21.77
CA ASP A 327 -13.57 24.25 -22.29
C ASP A 327 -12.26 24.17 -23.09
N SER A 328 -11.63 25.31 -23.43
CA SER A 328 -10.39 25.33 -24.24
C SER A 328 -9.12 24.93 -23.45
N PHE A 329 -9.28 24.59 -22.17
CA PHE A 329 -8.22 24.15 -21.26
C PHE A 329 -8.80 23.25 -20.18
N HIS A 330 -7.96 22.71 -19.30
CA HIS A 330 -8.42 21.96 -18.14
C HIS A 330 -7.47 22.16 -16.94
N LEU A 331 -8.05 22.43 -15.77
CA LEU A 331 -7.34 22.52 -14.50
C LEU A 331 -7.67 21.30 -13.63
N SER A 332 -6.65 20.53 -13.24
CA SER A 332 -6.79 19.44 -12.26
C SER A 332 -6.19 19.86 -10.92
N LEU A 333 -6.93 19.62 -9.84
CA LEU A 333 -6.44 19.74 -8.45
C LEU A 333 -6.46 18.36 -7.79
N ARG A 334 -5.30 17.91 -7.31
CA ARG A 334 -5.08 16.55 -6.80
C ARG A 334 -4.38 16.61 -5.42
N PRO A 335 -5.14 16.55 -4.31
CA PRO A 335 -4.57 16.62 -2.95
C PRO A 335 -4.00 15.26 -2.51
N TYR A 336 -2.69 15.07 -2.64
CA TYR A 336 -1.98 13.93 -2.06
C TYR A 336 -2.01 14.05 -0.53
N GLY A 337 -2.27 12.95 0.16
CA GLY A 337 -2.67 12.96 1.57
C GLY A 337 -4.20 12.91 1.79
N TRP A 338 -5.00 13.23 0.76
CA TRP A 338 -6.47 13.11 0.80
C TRP A 338 -7.01 12.11 -0.23
N ASN A 339 -7.18 12.53 -1.49
CA ASN A 339 -7.82 11.72 -2.54
C ASN A 339 -7.22 11.86 -3.95
N ALA A 340 -5.99 12.38 -4.08
CA ALA A 340 -5.32 12.56 -5.38
C ALA A 340 -5.39 11.34 -6.30
N VAL A 341 -5.14 10.14 -5.76
CA VAL A 341 -5.12 8.87 -6.51
C VAL A 341 -6.53 8.35 -6.80
N SER A 342 -7.37 8.21 -5.79
CA SER A 342 -8.67 7.53 -5.91
C SER A 342 -9.83 8.41 -6.40
N GLY A 343 -9.71 9.74 -6.33
CA GLY A 343 -10.76 10.68 -6.73
C GLY A 343 -11.97 10.76 -5.79
N PHE A 344 -12.34 9.67 -5.13
CA PHE A 344 -13.51 9.57 -4.25
C PHE A 344 -13.53 10.61 -3.11
N ASP A 345 -14.73 11.02 -2.70
CA ASP A 345 -14.96 11.98 -1.62
C ASP A 345 -15.05 11.25 -0.26
N HIS A 346 -13.94 11.23 0.49
CA HIS A 346 -13.81 10.46 1.74
C HIS A 346 -14.45 11.15 2.95
N ARG A 347 -15.75 11.48 2.87
CA ARG A 347 -16.52 12.25 3.87
C ARG A 347 -16.44 11.74 5.32
N GLU A 348 -16.20 10.45 5.50
CA GLU A 348 -16.07 9.83 6.84
C GLU A 348 -14.66 9.92 7.44
N ARG A 349 -13.65 10.36 6.68
CA ARG A 349 -12.27 10.46 7.19
C ARG A 349 -12.03 11.80 7.90
N PRO A 350 -11.25 11.82 8.99
CA PRO A 350 -10.78 13.09 9.56
C PRO A 350 -9.89 13.80 8.52
N ALA A 351 -9.95 15.14 8.51
CA ALA A 351 -9.07 15.97 7.71
C ALA A 351 -7.58 15.56 7.87
N PRO A 352 -6.80 15.57 6.78
CA PRO A 352 -5.39 15.26 6.84
C PRO A 352 -4.62 16.39 7.53
N VAL A 353 -3.43 16.10 8.08
CA VAL A 353 -2.58 17.10 8.76
C VAL A 353 -1.71 17.91 7.80
N GLU A 354 -1.57 17.44 6.57
CA GLU A 354 -0.86 18.06 5.46
C GLU A 354 -1.44 17.52 4.15
N ILE A 355 -1.44 18.32 3.09
CA ILE A 355 -1.54 17.80 1.72
C ILE A 355 -0.43 18.34 0.81
N GLY A 356 -0.03 17.50 -0.15
CA GLY A 356 0.64 17.92 -1.36
C GLY A 356 -0.39 18.15 -2.46
N LEU A 357 -0.81 19.39 -2.68
CA LEU A 357 -1.74 19.76 -3.74
C LEU A 357 -0.99 19.83 -5.08
N LEU A 358 -1.14 18.79 -5.90
CA LEU A 358 -0.68 18.80 -7.28
C LEU A 358 -1.73 19.52 -8.15
N PHE A 359 -1.33 20.67 -8.68
CA PHE A 359 -2.03 21.39 -9.74
C PHE A 359 -1.52 20.94 -11.11
N ILE A 360 -2.43 20.84 -12.08
CA ILE A 360 -2.14 20.51 -13.47
C ILE A 360 -2.94 21.45 -14.38
N ALA A 361 -2.27 22.27 -15.18
CA ALA A 361 -2.85 22.94 -16.33
C ALA A 361 -2.68 22.05 -17.57
N THR A 362 -3.75 21.85 -18.35
CA THR A 362 -3.72 21.19 -19.67
C THR A 362 -4.22 22.13 -20.76
N ALA A 363 -3.52 22.21 -21.89
CA ALA A 363 -3.90 23.04 -23.05
C ALA A 363 -3.45 22.39 -24.38
N ASP A 364 -3.81 23.01 -25.50
CA ASP A 364 -3.42 22.65 -26.86
C ASP A 364 -1.93 22.91 -27.20
N SER A 365 -1.25 23.79 -26.44
CA SER A 365 0.21 23.99 -26.55
C SER A 365 0.91 24.06 -25.20
N GLN A 366 2.19 23.67 -25.15
CA GLN A 366 3.01 23.75 -23.93
C GLN A 366 3.13 25.19 -23.43
N GLU A 367 3.29 26.16 -24.35
CA GLU A 367 3.33 27.57 -23.99
C GLU A 367 2.02 28.00 -23.31
N ARG A 368 0.85 27.64 -23.86
CA ARG A 368 -0.44 27.99 -23.26
C ARG A 368 -0.65 27.29 -21.92
N ALA A 369 -0.26 26.03 -21.77
CA ALA A 369 -0.31 25.32 -20.48
C ALA A 369 0.53 26.04 -19.42
N THR A 370 1.71 26.55 -19.78
CA THR A 370 2.60 27.30 -18.88
C THR A 370 2.14 28.73 -18.61
N GLN A 371 1.54 29.41 -19.59
CA GLN A 371 0.85 30.69 -19.36
C GLN A 371 -0.31 30.52 -18.37
N ILE A 372 -1.14 29.49 -18.54
CA ILE A 372 -2.25 29.15 -17.63
C ILE A 372 -1.73 28.84 -16.22
N ALA A 373 -0.66 28.05 -16.09
CA ALA A 373 -0.02 27.78 -14.80
C ALA A 373 0.43 29.09 -14.10
N LYS A 374 1.06 30.02 -14.84
CA LYS A 374 1.49 31.33 -14.32
C LYS A 374 0.34 32.23 -13.90
N ILE A 375 -0.80 32.17 -14.58
CA ILE A 375 -2.02 32.89 -14.19
C ILE A 375 -2.63 32.30 -12.90
N CYS A 376 -2.52 30.98 -12.70
CA CYS A 376 -3.03 30.27 -11.52
C CYS A 376 -2.13 30.42 -10.29
N ASN A 377 -0.81 30.57 -10.47
CA ASN A 377 0.18 30.59 -9.39
C ASN A 377 -0.16 31.54 -8.21
N PRO A 378 -0.59 32.81 -8.41
CA PRO A 378 -0.94 33.69 -7.30
C PRO A 378 -2.16 33.22 -6.48
N VAL A 379 -3.06 32.44 -7.08
CA VAL A 379 -4.21 31.84 -6.38
C VAL A 379 -3.73 30.65 -5.53
N LEU A 380 -2.88 29.80 -6.12
CA LEU A 380 -2.26 28.66 -5.44
C LEU A 380 -1.32 29.06 -4.29
N PHE A 381 -0.76 30.29 -4.33
CA PHE A 381 0.13 30.79 -3.29
C PHE A 381 -0.60 31.52 -2.15
N HIS A 382 -1.65 32.30 -2.47
CA HIS A 382 -2.24 33.28 -1.55
C HIS A 382 -3.77 33.22 -1.36
N MET A 383 -4.52 32.25 -1.93
CA MET A 383 -5.99 32.25 -1.74
C MET A 383 -6.39 31.85 -0.30
N PRO A 384 -7.06 32.71 0.49
CA PRO A 384 -7.57 32.36 1.81
C PRO A 384 -8.85 31.51 1.73
N LEU A 385 -9.17 30.80 2.81
CA LEU A 385 -10.42 30.02 2.95
C LEU A 385 -11.68 30.91 3.00
N ASP A 386 -11.60 32.08 3.64
CA ASP A 386 -12.53 33.20 3.47
C ASP A 386 -11.87 34.26 2.59
N LEU A 387 -12.49 34.57 1.45
CA LEU A 387 -12.01 35.56 0.47
C LEU A 387 -11.95 37.01 0.99
N LYS A 388 -12.40 37.26 2.23
CA LYS A 388 -12.23 38.54 2.95
C LYS A 388 -11.19 38.50 4.07
N GLY A 389 -10.59 37.34 4.33
CA GLY A 389 -9.57 37.13 5.36
C GLY A 389 -8.16 37.62 4.96
N PRO A 390 -7.18 37.50 5.88
CA PRO A 390 -5.78 37.74 5.55
C PRO A 390 -5.27 36.72 4.54
N LEU A 391 -4.34 37.12 3.66
CA LEU A 391 -3.76 36.22 2.67
C LEU A 391 -2.76 35.26 3.33
N PRO A 392 -2.95 33.93 3.23
CA PRO A 392 -1.95 32.94 3.63
C PRO A 392 -0.78 32.89 2.65
N SER A 393 0.27 32.14 2.97
CA SER A 393 1.36 31.80 2.04
C SER A 393 1.59 30.30 2.05
N TYR A 394 1.22 29.60 0.98
CA TYR A 394 1.39 28.16 0.87
C TYR A 394 2.79 27.78 0.33
N ALA A 395 3.27 26.57 0.66
CA ALA A 395 4.65 26.19 0.41
C ALA A 395 4.86 25.64 -1.01
N PHE A 396 5.84 26.16 -1.75
CA PHE A 396 6.31 25.58 -3.01
C PHE A 396 7.67 24.90 -2.81
N PRO A 397 7.88 23.65 -3.26
CA PRO A 397 9.12 22.91 -3.04
C PRO A 397 10.24 23.25 -4.04
N PHE A 398 9.92 23.95 -5.14
CA PHE A 398 10.84 24.24 -6.24
C PHE A 398 10.75 25.71 -6.68
N SER A 399 11.81 26.20 -7.32
CA SER A 399 11.86 27.50 -7.99
C SER A 399 12.60 27.33 -9.34
N PRO A 400 11.98 27.60 -10.51
CA PRO A 400 10.59 28.02 -10.69
C PRO A 400 9.58 27.02 -10.11
N ALA A 401 8.37 27.51 -9.82
CA ALA A 401 7.31 26.72 -9.22
C ALA A 401 6.64 25.79 -10.24
N GLU A 402 6.53 26.27 -11.48
CA GLU A 402 5.96 25.57 -12.61
C GLU A 402 6.97 24.62 -13.28
N VAL A 403 6.52 23.40 -13.57
CA VAL A 403 7.31 22.35 -14.24
C VAL A 403 6.56 21.90 -15.49
N GLU A 404 7.16 22.09 -16.65
CA GLU A 404 6.60 21.63 -17.92
C GLU A 404 6.67 20.10 -18.00
N ARG A 405 5.52 19.45 -18.24
CA ARG A 405 5.45 17.99 -18.43
C ARG A 405 5.72 17.60 -19.89
N GLY A 406 5.51 18.52 -20.84
CA GLY A 406 5.48 18.21 -22.26
C GLY A 406 4.12 17.70 -22.71
N ALA A 407 4.10 17.03 -23.86
CA ALA A 407 2.90 16.42 -24.42
C ALA A 407 2.34 15.32 -23.50
N VAL A 408 1.02 15.22 -23.47
CA VAL A 408 0.27 14.12 -22.85
C VAL A 408 -0.25 13.21 -23.96
N TYR A 409 -0.38 11.93 -23.67
CA TYR A 409 -0.80 10.92 -24.62
C TYR A 409 -1.92 10.06 -24.02
N GLU A 410 -2.79 9.53 -24.85
CA GLU A 410 -3.88 8.63 -24.46
C GLU A 410 -4.02 7.45 -25.45
N PHE A 411 -4.48 6.30 -24.95
CA PHE A 411 -4.82 5.18 -25.83
C PHE A 411 -6.18 5.41 -26.49
N LYS A 412 -6.19 5.38 -27.83
CA LYS A 412 -7.38 5.60 -28.67
C LYS A 412 -8.08 4.30 -29.06
N LEU A 413 -7.35 3.19 -29.15
CA LEU A 413 -7.86 1.93 -29.71
C LEU A 413 -7.88 0.81 -28.66
N ASN A 414 -9.04 0.16 -28.54
CA ASN A 414 -9.22 -1.13 -27.89
C ASN A 414 -10.08 -1.97 -28.83
N HIS A 415 -9.45 -2.55 -29.85
CA HIS A 415 -10.13 -3.20 -30.96
C HIS A 415 -9.38 -4.48 -31.32
N VAL A 416 -10.05 -5.41 -31.98
CA VAL A 416 -9.40 -6.53 -32.67
C VAL A 416 -9.57 -6.39 -34.17
N VAL A 417 -8.55 -6.76 -34.94
CA VAL A 417 -8.63 -6.89 -36.39
C VAL A 417 -8.66 -8.37 -36.80
N GLU A 418 -9.54 -8.75 -37.72
CA GLU A 418 -9.68 -10.12 -38.24
C GLU A 418 -8.64 -10.48 -39.30
N GLY A 419 -8.02 -11.65 -39.15
CA GLY A 419 -6.99 -12.19 -40.04
C GLY A 419 -7.43 -13.45 -40.77
N ARG A 420 -6.97 -13.60 -42.02
CA ARG A 420 -7.08 -14.86 -42.76
C ARG A 420 -5.79 -15.66 -42.57
N SER A 421 -5.75 -16.35 -41.41
CA SER A 421 -4.65 -17.13 -40.84
C SER A 421 -3.31 -16.38 -40.68
N ALA A 422 -2.35 -17.02 -39.99
CA ALA A 422 -1.11 -16.41 -39.53
C ALA A 422 -0.29 -15.59 -40.57
N PRO A 423 -0.21 -15.97 -41.87
CA PRO A 423 0.53 -15.16 -42.86
C PRO A 423 -0.24 -13.90 -43.32
N GLY A 424 -1.56 -13.85 -43.12
CA GLY A 424 -2.48 -12.91 -43.79
C GLY A 424 -2.50 -11.48 -43.25
N PHE A 425 -1.55 -11.11 -42.39
CA PHE A 425 -1.45 -9.77 -41.79
C PHE A 425 -0.26 -8.93 -42.23
N VAL A 426 0.69 -9.52 -42.96
CA VAL A 426 1.36 -8.73 -44.00
C VAL A 426 0.31 -8.47 -45.09
N ARG A 427 0.18 -7.21 -45.51
CA ARG A 427 -0.90 -6.60 -46.34
C ARG A 427 -1.64 -7.52 -47.33
N TYR A 428 -2.99 -7.46 -47.38
CA TYR A 428 -3.97 -7.27 -48.53
C TYR A 428 -5.47 -7.58 -48.03
N GLY A 429 -6.60 -7.45 -48.80
CA GLY A 429 -8.03 -7.40 -48.28
C GLY A 429 -9.15 -8.20 -49.05
N ARG A 430 -10.52 -8.13 -48.90
CA ARG A 430 -11.52 -7.25 -48.19
C ARG A 430 -12.96 -7.90 -47.90
N GLY A 431 -13.76 -7.40 -46.91
CA GLY A 431 -15.18 -6.92 -47.14
C GLY A 431 -16.50 -7.35 -46.37
N SER A 432 -16.78 -6.88 -45.11
CA SER A 432 -18.08 -6.38 -44.46
C SER A 432 -19.33 -7.27 -44.16
N PRO A 433 -20.36 -6.93 -43.29
CA PRO A 433 -20.59 -6.04 -42.07
C PRO A 433 -21.05 -6.81 -40.76
N VAL A 434 -21.36 -6.34 -39.50
CA VAL A 434 -21.92 -5.12 -38.76
C VAL A 434 -23.48 -4.99 -38.69
N PRO A 435 -24.23 -4.55 -37.60
CA PRO A 435 -24.02 -3.92 -36.23
C PRO A 435 -24.64 -4.74 -35.01
N GLU A 436 -25.14 -4.38 -33.77
CA GLU A 436 -25.31 -3.29 -32.69
C GLU A 436 -25.87 -3.99 -31.36
N ARG A 437 -26.39 -3.57 -30.14
CA ARG A 437 -26.77 -2.42 -29.19
C ARG A 437 -27.19 -3.05 -27.78
N LEU A 438 -27.62 -2.45 -26.62
CA LEU A 438 -27.30 -1.28 -25.71
C LEU A 438 -28.13 -1.27 -24.33
N VAL A 439 -27.62 -0.70 -23.19
CA VAL A 439 -28.24 -0.22 -21.85
C VAL A 439 -29.01 -1.19 -20.87
N SER A 440 -29.27 -0.99 -19.53
CA SER A 440 -29.13 0.13 -18.52
C SER A 440 -29.24 -0.25 -16.99
N ASP A 441 -28.55 0.51 -16.12
CA ASP A 441 -28.78 1.03 -14.72
C ASP A 441 -29.61 0.36 -13.58
N GLY A 442 -29.17 0.59 -12.31
CA GLY A 442 -29.99 0.45 -11.08
C GLY A 442 -29.27 0.66 -9.72
N VAL A 443 -29.68 1.65 -8.89
CA VAL A 443 -29.06 2.03 -7.60
C VAL A 443 -29.95 1.73 -6.39
N TYR A 444 -29.37 1.26 -5.26
CA TYR A 444 -29.98 1.25 -3.91
C TYR A 444 -28.92 1.19 -2.79
N GLU A 445 -29.15 1.91 -1.68
CA GLU A 445 -28.44 1.79 -0.37
C GLU A 445 -29.24 0.91 0.62
N TYR A 446 -28.65 0.44 1.74
CA TYR A 446 -29.37 0.34 3.04
C TYR A 446 -28.49 0.03 4.27
N GLY A 447 -28.79 0.67 5.41
CA GLY A 447 -29.08 -0.06 6.66
C GLY A 447 -27.98 -0.49 7.64
N GLY A 448 -27.47 0.45 8.44
CA GLY A 448 -27.42 0.37 9.92
C GLY A 448 -26.70 -0.77 10.68
N VAL A 449 -26.16 -1.79 10.02
CA VAL A 449 -25.38 -2.87 10.65
C VAL A 449 -23.92 -2.44 10.82
N ARG A 450 -23.17 -3.04 11.77
CA ARG A 450 -21.72 -2.86 11.87
C ARG A 450 -21.05 -3.37 10.57
N MET A 451 -20.77 -2.45 9.65
CA MET A 451 -20.12 -2.70 8.37
C MET A 451 -18.82 -3.49 8.55
N ILE A 452 -18.82 -4.74 8.08
CA ILE A 452 -17.61 -5.56 7.96
C ILE A 452 -16.88 -5.10 6.71
N ARG A 453 -15.64 -4.64 6.87
CA ARG A 453 -14.83 -4.11 5.78
C ARG A 453 -14.09 -5.24 5.08
N LEU A 454 -13.70 -5.05 3.81
CA LEU A 454 -12.86 -6.02 3.11
C LEU A 454 -11.54 -6.29 3.85
N SER A 455 -10.98 -5.29 4.54
CA SER A 455 -9.82 -5.39 5.45
C SER A 455 -10.00 -6.33 6.64
N ASP A 456 -11.24 -6.65 6.99
CA ASP A 456 -11.55 -7.47 8.18
C ASP A 456 -11.53 -8.97 7.82
N VAL A 457 -11.77 -9.29 6.54
CA VAL A 457 -11.95 -10.65 5.99
C VAL A 457 -10.89 -11.07 4.95
N CYS A 458 -10.22 -10.12 4.31
CA CYS A 458 -9.13 -10.38 3.36
C CYS A 458 -7.76 -10.40 4.06
N ARG A 459 -6.87 -11.35 3.70
CA ARG A 459 -5.44 -11.30 4.04
C ARG A 459 -4.69 -10.23 3.22
N HIS A 460 -5.14 -10.00 1.99
CA HIS A 460 -4.56 -9.04 1.07
C HIS A 460 -5.62 -8.58 0.06
N ILE A 461 -5.51 -7.34 -0.38
CA ILE A 461 -6.28 -6.79 -1.50
C ILE A 461 -5.24 -6.25 -2.48
N ARG A 462 -5.22 -6.83 -3.68
CA ARG A 462 -4.37 -6.39 -4.79
C ARG A 462 -5.26 -5.73 -5.84
N SER A 463 -4.80 -4.63 -6.42
CA SER A 463 -5.41 -4.07 -7.63
C SER A 463 -4.32 -3.75 -8.66
N LYS A 464 -4.71 -3.80 -9.94
CA LYS A 464 -3.78 -3.74 -11.08
C LYS A 464 -4.56 -3.37 -12.35
N ASN A 465 -3.88 -2.86 -13.37
CA ASN A 465 -4.41 -2.82 -14.74
C ASN A 465 -4.74 -4.23 -15.26
N ALA A 466 -5.61 -4.30 -16.26
CA ALA A 466 -5.70 -5.43 -17.18
C ALA A 466 -5.60 -4.91 -18.62
N GLY A 467 -4.41 -4.42 -18.98
CA GLY A 467 -4.20 -3.55 -20.13
C GLY A 467 -4.84 -2.15 -19.95
N PRO A 468 -4.81 -1.30 -20.99
CA PRO A 468 -5.07 0.15 -20.84
C PRO A 468 -6.51 0.58 -20.54
N PHE A 469 -7.46 -0.35 -20.53
CA PHE A 469 -8.90 -0.05 -20.50
C PHE A 469 -9.66 -0.74 -19.36
N TRP A 470 -8.98 -1.55 -18.54
CA TRP A 470 -9.60 -2.31 -17.46
C TRP A 470 -8.78 -2.19 -16.17
N ILE A 471 -9.48 -2.19 -15.04
CA ILE A 471 -8.93 -2.44 -13.71
C ILE A 471 -9.35 -3.85 -13.29
N THR A 472 -8.46 -4.54 -12.59
CA THR A 472 -8.78 -5.79 -11.89
C THR A 472 -8.38 -5.70 -10.42
N VAL A 473 -9.15 -6.36 -9.55
CA VAL A 473 -8.99 -6.39 -8.11
C VAL A 473 -9.11 -7.84 -7.63
N ASP A 474 -8.10 -8.31 -6.91
CA ASP A 474 -8.06 -9.63 -6.29
C ASP A 474 -8.25 -9.51 -4.78
N LEU A 475 -9.34 -10.11 -4.27
CA LEU A 475 -9.67 -10.20 -2.86
C LEU A 475 -9.21 -11.57 -2.32
N PHE A 476 -8.01 -11.62 -1.75
CA PHE A 476 -7.48 -12.83 -1.13
C PHE A 476 -8.03 -12.96 0.29
N PHE A 477 -8.90 -13.93 0.55
CA PHE A 477 -9.52 -14.11 1.87
C PHE A 477 -8.57 -14.74 2.89
N ALA A 478 -8.85 -14.55 4.18
CA ALA A 478 -7.97 -14.97 5.27
C ALA A 478 -7.75 -16.50 5.36
N ASN A 479 -8.76 -17.29 4.98
CA ASN A 479 -8.74 -18.76 4.88
C ASN A 479 -9.96 -19.25 4.06
N PRO A 480 -10.08 -20.55 3.73
CA PRO A 480 -11.23 -21.11 3.02
C PRO A 480 -12.59 -20.89 3.70
N ASP A 481 -12.71 -21.03 5.03
CA ASP A 481 -13.99 -20.84 5.74
C ASP A 481 -14.53 -19.40 5.59
N VAL A 482 -13.63 -18.41 5.66
CA VAL A 482 -13.93 -16.99 5.46
C VAL A 482 -14.23 -16.71 3.99
N PHE A 483 -13.54 -17.38 3.06
CA PHE A 483 -13.87 -17.34 1.64
C PHE A 483 -15.28 -17.88 1.36
N GLU A 484 -15.63 -19.11 1.78
CA GLU A 484 -16.95 -19.70 1.54
C GLU A 484 -18.08 -18.81 2.07
N ARG A 485 -17.86 -18.20 3.24
CA ARG A 485 -18.82 -17.31 3.90
C ARG A 485 -19.04 -15.98 3.17
N TRP A 486 -18.03 -15.44 2.49
CA TRP A 486 -18.06 -14.06 1.97
C TRP A 486 -17.92 -13.94 0.44
N ALA A 487 -17.39 -14.94 -0.26
CA ALA A 487 -17.16 -14.90 -1.70
C ALA A 487 -18.45 -14.76 -2.54
N LYS A 488 -19.60 -15.14 -1.96
CA LYS A 488 -20.94 -14.98 -2.56
C LYS A 488 -21.78 -13.89 -1.88
N SER A 489 -21.13 -12.97 -1.17
CA SER A 489 -21.80 -11.84 -0.50
C SER A 489 -22.60 -10.99 -1.48
N PRO A 490 -23.78 -10.45 -1.09
CA PRO A 490 -24.50 -9.45 -1.87
C PRO A 490 -23.65 -8.21 -2.20
N ALA A 491 -22.72 -7.84 -1.31
CA ALA A 491 -21.81 -6.71 -1.51
C ALA A 491 -20.67 -6.98 -2.52
N LEU A 492 -20.54 -8.21 -3.01
CA LEU A 492 -19.60 -8.61 -4.07
C LEU A 492 -20.33 -9.08 -5.34
N GLN A 493 -21.55 -8.59 -5.57
CA GLN A 493 -22.29 -8.83 -6.82
C GLN A 493 -21.98 -7.74 -7.86
N ALA A 494 -22.10 -8.11 -9.13
CA ALA A 494 -21.78 -7.22 -10.26
C ALA A 494 -22.54 -5.89 -10.19
N SER A 495 -23.81 -5.91 -9.80
CA SER A 495 -24.64 -4.71 -9.62
C SER A 495 -24.18 -3.79 -8.48
N GLU A 496 -23.55 -4.30 -7.42
CA GLU A 496 -23.08 -3.45 -6.31
C GLU A 496 -21.73 -2.83 -6.63
N LEU A 497 -20.82 -3.62 -7.19
CA LEU A 497 -19.54 -3.14 -7.70
C LEU A 497 -19.74 -2.10 -8.83
N ALA A 498 -20.74 -2.32 -9.70
CA ALA A 498 -21.13 -1.38 -10.75
C ALA A 498 -21.54 0.00 -10.21
N LYS A 499 -22.37 0.06 -9.17
CA LYS A 499 -22.67 1.33 -8.47
C LYS A 499 -21.39 1.95 -7.90
N GLN A 500 -20.59 1.15 -7.21
CA GLN A 500 -19.43 1.62 -6.43
C GLN A 500 -18.29 2.17 -7.31
N PHE A 501 -18.14 1.68 -8.53
CA PHE A 501 -17.18 2.19 -9.52
C PHE A 501 -17.83 3.04 -10.63
N GLU A 502 -19.16 3.21 -10.59
CA GLU A 502 -19.97 3.94 -11.56
C GLU A 502 -19.75 3.44 -13.01
N VAL A 503 -19.99 2.15 -13.23
CA VAL A 503 -19.83 1.44 -14.53
C VAL A 503 -21.05 0.58 -14.85
N ASP A 504 -21.18 0.12 -16.10
CA ASP A 504 -22.23 -0.84 -16.49
C ASP A 504 -22.03 -2.21 -15.82
N ALA A 505 -23.07 -2.72 -15.15
CA ALA A 505 -23.03 -4.00 -14.44
C ALA A 505 -22.84 -5.22 -15.34
N SER A 506 -23.21 -5.14 -16.63
CA SER A 506 -22.95 -6.20 -17.61
C SER A 506 -21.47 -6.34 -17.98
N LEU A 507 -20.66 -5.29 -17.70
CA LEU A 507 -19.23 -5.29 -17.95
C LEU A 507 -18.40 -5.68 -16.72
N VAL A 508 -19.01 -5.78 -15.52
CA VAL A 508 -18.30 -6.22 -14.31
C VAL A 508 -18.12 -7.74 -14.34
N ARG A 509 -16.90 -8.21 -14.57
CA ARG A 509 -16.52 -9.62 -14.51
C ARG A 509 -16.22 -10.01 -13.07
N ILE A 510 -16.70 -11.17 -12.62
CA ILE A 510 -16.42 -11.69 -11.28
C ILE A 510 -16.07 -13.17 -11.37
N GLN A 511 -15.03 -13.58 -10.65
CA GLN A 511 -14.54 -14.95 -10.61
C GLN A 511 -14.30 -15.38 -9.16
N ILE A 512 -14.92 -16.49 -8.78
CA ILE A 512 -14.84 -17.09 -7.47
C ILE A 512 -13.88 -18.28 -7.60
N LEU A 513 -12.73 -18.23 -6.92
CA LEU A 513 -11.61 -19.16 -7.11
C LEU A 513 -11.28 -19.85 -5.78
N PRO A 514 -11.92 -21.02 -5.48
CA PRO A 514 -11.81 -21.67 -4.17
C PRO A 514 -10.40 -22.13 -3.81
N GLU A 515 -9.66 -22.64 -4.80
CA GLU A 515 -8.29 -23.16 -4.60
C GLU A 515 -7.31 -22.09 -4.12
N LEU A 516 -7.55 -20.83 -4.46
CA LEU A 516 -6.79 -19.67 -4.01
C LEU A 516 -7.46 -18.91 -2.85
N ALA A 517 -8.60 -19.39 -2.36
CA ALA A 517 -9.49 -18.68 -1.44
C ALA A 517 -9.70 -17.20 -1.85
N THR A 518 -9.95 -16.95 -3.14
CA THR A 518 -9.87 -15.61 -3.74
C THR A 518 -11.11 -15.28 -4.58
N VAL A 519 -11.61 -14.05 -4.46
CA VAL A 519 -12.55 -13.48 -5.43
C VAL A 519 -11.83 -12.42 -6.26
N LYS A 520 -11.77 -12.62 -7.56
CA LYS A 520 -11.30 -11.63 -8.53
C LYS A 520 -12.50 -10.90 -9.12
N PHE A 521 -12.41 -9.58 -9.29
CA PHE A 521 -13.34 -8.85 -10.12
C PHE A 521 -12.62 -7.86 -11.03
N SER A 522 -13.18 -7.62 -12.22
CA SER A 522 -12.60 -6.74 -13.23
C SER A 522 -13.67 -5.84 -13.82
N TYR A 523 -13.35 -4.56 -14.01
CA TYR A 523 -14.28 -3.55 -14.52
C TYR A 523 -13.57 -2.59 -15.50
N PRO A 524 -14.28 -2.03 -16.49
CA PRO A 524 -13.68 -1.08 -17.41
C PRO A 524 -13.32 0.24 -16.71
N ARG A 525 -12.24 0.88 -17.14
CA ARG A 525 -11.98 2.29 -16.80
C ARG A 525 -13.03 3.16 -17.50
N LYS A 526 -13.50 4.22 -16.82
CA LYS A 526 -14.35 5.27 -17.43
C LYS A 526 -13.62 6.03 -18.55
N GLU A 527 -12.32 6.20 -18.38
CA GLU A 527 -11.43 7.00 -19.21
C GLU A 527 -10.20 6.14 -19.57
N PRO A 528 -9.69 6.18 -20.81
CA PRO A 528 -8.51 5.41 -21.18
C PRO A 528 -7.28 5.75 -20.32
N GLN A 529 -6.42 4.76 -20.07
CA GLN A 529 -5.15 4.98 -19.36
C GLN A 529 -4.34 6.10 -20.05
N GLY A 530 -3.96 7.12 -19.29
CA GLY A 530 -3.24 8.31 -19.77
C GLY A 530 -4.13 9.52 -20.12
N GLY A 531 -5.45 9.33 -20.24
CA GLY A 531 -6.41 10.39 -20.57
C GLY A 531 -6.37 11.59 -19.63
N ARG A 532 -6.82 12.76 -20.13
CA ARG A 532 -6.69 14.10 -19.51
C ARG A 532 -7.04 14.18 -18.01
N VAL A 533 -8.03 13.40 -17.56
CA VAL A 533 -8.55 13.41 -16.18
C VAL A 533 -8.01 12.26 -15.31
N GLU A 534 -7.30 11.29 -15.88
CA GLU A 534 -6.83 10.07 -15.21
C GLU A 534 -5.90 10.37 -14.03
N ARG A 535 -6.13 9.69 -12.90
CA ARG A 535 -5.48 9.89 -11.60
C ARG A 535 -4.51 8.77 -11.23
N ASP A 536 -4.70 7.56 -11.75
CA ASP A 536 -3.85 6.40 -11.47
C ASP A 536 -3.55 5.60 -12.75
N MET A 537 -2.29 5.69 -13.20
CA MET A 537 -1.79 4.98 -14.39
C MET A 537 -1.69 3.46 -14.21
N HIS A 538 -1.64 2.93 -12.99
CA HIS A 538 -1.34 1.51 -12.74
C HIS A 538 -2.45 0.77 -11.96
N GLY A 539 -3.44 1.49 -11.42
CA GLY A 539 -4.51 0.93 -10.61
C GLY A 539 -4.01 0.42 -9.25
N GLY A 540 -3.07 1.14 -8.63
CA GLY A 540 -2.33 0.69 -7.44
C GLY A 540 -2.94 1.12 -6.10
N ALA A 541 -3.88 0.32 -5.57
CA ALA A 541 -4.50 0.53 -4.27
C ALA A 541 -4.15 -0.62 -3.29
N PHE A 542 -2.90 -0.67 -2.84
CA PHE A 542 -2.44 -1.63 -1.83
C PHE A 542 -2.71 -1.16 -0.39
N ALA A 543 -3.25 -2.04 0.44
CA ALA A 543 -3.36 -1.85 1.89
C ALA A 543 -2.49 -2.90 2.60
N GLN A 544 -1.31 -2.50 3.11
CA GLN A 544 -0.37 -3.42 3.77
C GLN A 544 0.50 -2.74 4.84
N SER A 545 1.29 -3.55 5.56
CA SER A 545 2.13 -3.30 6.75
C SER A 545 2.65 -1.88 6.98
N SER A 546 2.62 -1.44 8.25
CA SER A 546 2.98 -0.06 8.63
C SER A 546 4.06 0.03 9.71
N VAL A 547 4.90 1.06 9.57
CA VAL A 547 5.80 1.57 10.61
C VAL A 547 5.30 2.94 11.03
N THR A 548 5.39 3.25 12.32
CA THR A 548 4.92 4.51 12.89
C THR A 548 5.98 5.07 13.83
N LEU A 549 6.59 6.19 13.44
CA LEU A 549 7.22 7.13 14.37
C LEU A 549 6.10 7.80 15.19
N TYR A 550 6.28 7.92 16.50
CA TYR A 550 5.34 8.63 17.36
C TYR A 550 6.06 9.24 18.56
N GLY A 551 5.42 10.20 19.22
CA GLY A 551 5.91 10.68 20.49
C GLY A 551 4.89 11.49 21.29
N LEU A 552 5.34 11.97 22.43
CA LEU A 552 4.59 12.81 23.34
C LEU A 552 5.56 13.68 24.14
N VAL A 553 5.31 14.98 24.18
CA VAL A 553 5.93 15.93 25.11
C VAL A 553 4.90 16.28 26.18
N ASP A 554 5.32 16.32 27.44
CA ASP A 554 4.53 16.72 28.60
C ASP A 554 5.45 17.52 29.52
N THR A 555 5.02 18.73 29.90
CA THR A 555 5.75 19.58 30.83
C THR A 555 4.81 20.50 31.61
N ASP A 556 5.20 20.77 32.85
CA ASP A 556 4.38 21.40 33.86
C ASP A 556 5.17 22.44 34.67
N ILE A 557 4.45 23.42 35.22
CA ILE A 557 4.92 24.22 36.35
C ILE A 557 4.19 23.69 37.59
N ARG A 558 4.96 23.38 38.64
CA ARG A 558 4.46 22.73 39.85
C ARG A 558 4.84 23.50 41.10
N TYR A 559 3.91 23.60 42.04
CA TYR A 559 4.09 24.08 43.40
C TYR A 559 3.78 22.95 44.41
N VAL A 560 4.63 22.72 45.40
CA VAL A 560 4.39 21.72 46.47
C VAL A 560 4.83 22.26 47.84
N THR A 561 4.00 22.08 48.86
CA THR A 561 4.28 22.47 50.26
C THR A 561 4.89 21.34 51.09
N ASN A 562 5.62 21.68 52.16
CA ASN A 562 6.24 20.72 53.09
C ASN A 562 7.10 19.65 52.38
N VAL A 563 8.01 20.08 51.50
CA VAL A 563 8.88 19.17 50.72
C VAL A 563 10.12 18.69 51.48
N ASP A 564 10.45 19.35 52.59
CA ASP A 564 11.65 19.13 53.40
C ASP A 564 11.34 19.10 54.92
N LYS A 565 12.36 18.87 55.76
CA LYS A 565 12.25 18.79 57.23
C LYS A 565 12.00 20.12 57.95
N LYS A 566 12.25 21.27 57.34
CA LYS A 566 11.78 22.58 57.85
C LYS A 566 10.30 22.79 57.54
N GLY A 567 9.85 22.17 56.45
CA GLY A 567 8.52 22.30 55.89
C GLY A 567 8.42 23.43 54.87
N ASP A 568 9.52 23.69 54.17
CA ASP A 568 9.61 24.67 53.08
C ASP A 568 8.73 24.23 51.89
N SER A 569 8.52 25.14 50.93
CA SER A 569 7.77 24.87 49.69
C SER A 569 8.67 25.01 48.46
N SER A 570 8.37 24.25 47.40
CA SER A 570 9.09 24.28 46.13
C SER A 570 8.18 24.77 45.00
N ILE A 571 8.75 25.51 44.05
CA ILE A 571 8.13 25.84 42.76
C ILE A 571 9.14 25.60 41.63
N GLY A 572 8.68 25.18 40.46
CA GLY A 572 9.54 25.05 39.26
C GLY A 572 8.95 24.21 38.15
N MET A 573 9.71 24.02 37.08
CA MET A 573 9.34 23.28 35.87
C MET A 573 9.56 21.77 36.07
N GLY A 574 8.50 20.99 36.03
CA GLY A 574 8.52 19.53 36.12
C GLY A 574 8.76 18.84 34.77
N ASN A 575 8.74 17.50 34.82
CA ASN A 575 8.94 16.62 33.67
C ASN A 575 7.65 15.90 33.24
N GLY A 576 6.54 16.61 33.40
CA GLY A 576 5.18 16.16 33.15
C GLY A 576 4.44 15.85 34.47
N GLY A 577 3.21 16.35 34.56
CA GLY A 577 2.22 15.99 35.59
C GLY A 577 1.40 14.79 35.14
N LEU A 578 0.62 14.96 34.07
CA LEU A 578 -0.29 13.92 33.57
C LEU A 578 0.42 12.78 32.84
N SER A 579 1.62 12.97 32.29
CA SER A 579 2.34 11.87 31.68
C SER A 579 3.85 12.13 31.55
N GLN A 580 4.60 11.14 31.08
CA GLN A 580 6.03 11.28 30.83
C GLN A 580 6.35 11.49 29.34
N SER A 581 7.20 12.48 29.07
CA SER A 581 7.74 12.79 27.74
C SER A 581 8.51 11.59 27.15
N ARG A 582 8.21 11.26 25.88
CA ARG A 582 8.68 10.04 25.21
C ARG A 582 8.71 10.16 23.68
N PHE A 583 9.60 9.42 23.05
CA PHE A 583 9.66 9.22 21.60
C PHE A 583 9.80 7.73 21.29
N GLY A 584 9.22 7.26 20.19
CA GLY A 584 9.26 5.84 19.86
C GLY A 584 8.98 5.49 18.41
N VAL A 585 9.31 4.25 18.08
CA VAL A 585 9.03 3.58 16.81
C VAL A 585 8.27 2.30 17.11
N LYS A 586 7.17 2.08 16.41
CA LYS A 586 6.39 0.84 16.48
C LYS A 586 6.00 0.39 15.08
N GLY A 587 5.78 -0.89 14.89
CA GLY A 587 5.28 -1.41 13.61
C GLY A 587 4.56 -2.74 13.77
N ALA A 588 3.78 -3.07 12.75
CA ALA A 588 3.11 -4.35 12.63
C ALA A 588 3.25 -4.87 11.20
N GLU A 589 3.74 -6.09 11.08
CA GLU A 589 3.84 -6.86 9.84
C GLU A 589 2.86 -8.02 9.92
N ASP A 590 1.94 -8.12 8.96
CA ASP A 590 1.00 -9.25 8.90
C ASP A 590 1.75 -10.51 8.42
N LEU A 591 1.67 -11.59 9.21
CA LEU A 591 2.31 -12.88 8.90
C LEU A 591 1.34 -13.86 8.22
N GLY A 592 0.10 -13.43 7.96
CA GLY A 592 -0.99 -14.28 7.50
C GLY A 592 -1.63 -15.08 8.63
N GLN A 593 -2.69 -15.82 8.29
CA GLN A 593 -3.44 -16.72 9.19
C GLN A 593 -3.92 -16.06 10.51
N GLY A 594 -4.08 -14.73 10.52
CA GLY A 594 -4.49 -13.96 11.70
C GLY A 594 -3.37 -13.71 12.71
N PHE A 595 -2.11 -13.95 12.35
CA PHE A 595 -0.90 -13.61 13.11
C PHE A 595 -0.24 -12.34 12.58
N SER A 596 0.50 -11.63 13.43
CA SER A 596 1.31 -10.47 13.05
C SER A 596 2.58 -10.42 13.89
N ALA A 597 3.72 -10.13 13.27
CA ALA A 597 4.91 -9.69 13.98
C ALA A 597 4.70 -8.24 14.43
N ILE A 598 5.10 -7.94 15.66
CA ILE A 598 5.03 -6.59 16.22
C ILE A 598 6.37 -6.23 16.85
N PHE A 599 6.75 -4.96 16.73
CA PHE A 599 7.88 -4.40 17.47
C PHE A 599 7.51 -3.06 18.09
N HIS A 600 8.13 -2.75 19.23
CA HIS A 600 7.93 -1.48 19.92
C HIS A 600 9.21 -1.05 20.63
N LEU A 601 9.74 0.10 20.18
CA LEU A 601 10.84 0.82 20.80
C LEU A 601 10.29 2.16 21.32
N GLU A 602 10.46 2.46 22.62
CA GLU A 602 10.10 3.75 23.25
C GLU A 602 11.22 4.18 24.19
N ASN A 603 11.58 5.46 24.14
CA ASN A 603 12.62 6.08 24.95
C ASN A 603 12.05 7.33 25.63
N ARG A 604 12.38 7.58 26.90
CA ARG A 604 11.88 8.72 27.69
C ARG A 604 12.96 9.74 27.95
N PHE A 605 12.55 11.00 27.96
CA PHE A 605 13.41 12.15 28.15
C PHE A 605 12.73 13.19 29.05
N TYR A 606 13.53 14.08 29.60
CA TYR A 606 13.14 15.12 30.51
C TYR A 606 13.07 16.45 29.76
N ALA A 607 11.84 16.87 29.41
CA ALA A 607 11.59 18.07 28.60
C ALA A 607 12.15 19.36 29.23
N ASN A 608 12.29 19.41 30.56
CA ASN A 608 12.85 20.58 31.27
C ASN A 608 14.39 20.71 31.18
N SER A 609 15.09 19.69 30.66
CA SER A 609 16.56 19.60 30.74
C SER A 609 17.24 18.90 29.56
N GLY A 610 16.48 18.32 28.63
CA GLY A 610 16.98 17.56 27.49
C GLY A 610 17.63 16.21 27.85
N GLN A 611 17.70 15.86 29.14
CA GLN A 611 18.33 14.62 29.58
C GLN A 611 17.44 13.40 29.29
N MET A 612 18.05 12.26 28.99
CA MET A 612 17.36 10.97 28.96
C MET A 612 17.00 10.54 30.40
N ASP A 613 16.02 9.65 30.56
CA ASP A 613 15.69 9.11 31.89
C ASP A 613 16.89 8.34 32.49
N SER A 614 17.61 8.99 33.42
CA SER A 614 18.83 8.48 34.03
C SER A 614 18.62 7.24 34.91
N ALA A 615 17.38 6.95 35.33
CA ALA A 615 17.03 5.70 35.99
C ALA A 615 16.80 4.53 35.01
N LYS A 616 16.70 4.81 33.70
CA LYS A 616 16.34 3.84 32.65
C LYS A 616 17.13 4.07 31.34
N PRO A 617 18.48 4.00 31.36
CA PRO A 617 19.30 4.19 30.17
C PRO A 617 18.97 3.16 29.07
N PHE A 618 18.90 3.65 27.82
CA PHE A 618 18.49 2.93 26.60
C PHE A 618 17.08 2.29 26.63
N TYR A 619 16.19 2.84 25.81
CA TYR A 619 14.85 2.33 25.48
C TYR A 619 14.05 1.78 26.69
N ASN A 620 13.31 2.68 27.35
CA ASN A 620 12.34 2.35 28.40
C ASN A 620 11.34 1.26 27.98
N THR A 621 11.02 1.14 26.69
CA THR A 621 10.35 -0.03 26.11
C THR A 621 11.16 -0.51 24.91
N ALA A 622 11.47 -1.80 24.87
CA ALA A 622 12.10 -2.46 23.73
C ALA A 622 11.66 -3.92 23.69
N PHE A 623 10.64 -4.23 22.88
CA PHE A 623 10.19 -5.61 22.68
C PHE A 623 9.90 -5.92 21.22
N VAL A 624 10.01 -7.21 20.90
CA VAL A 624 9.41 -7.84 19.72
C VAL A 624 8.37 -8.85 20.20
N GLY A 625 7.43 -9.22 19.33
CA GLY A 625 6.41 -10.21 19.67
C GLY A 625 5.63 -10.71 18.48
N VAL A 626 4.81 -11.72 18.74
CA VAL A 626 3.83 -12.26 17.81
C VAL A 626 2.45 -12.09 18.44
N ARG A 627 1.55 -11.45 17.71
CA ARG A 627 0.14 -11.28 18.09
C ARG A 627 -0.75 -12.10 17.18
N SER A 628 -1.76 -12.74 17.74
CA SER A 628 -2.81 -13.46 17.04
C SER A 628 -4.18 -12.90 17.37
N ARG A 629 -5.10 -12.88 16.38
CA ARG A 629 -6.52 -12.56 16.63
C ARG A 629 -7.25 -13.65 17.44
N GLN A 630 -6.69 -14.85 17.54
CA GLN A 630 -7.25 -15.99 18.31
C GLN A 630 -6.43 -16.28 19.57
N TRP A 631 -5.10 -16.34 19.45
CA TRP A 631 -4.18 -16.86 20.47
C TRP A 631 -3.49 -15.75 21.29
N GLY A 632 -4.09 -14.56 21.40
CA GLY A 632 -3.54 -13.47 22.20
C GLY A 632 -2.20 -12.92 21.68
N GLU A 633 -1.36 -12.41 22.58
CA GLU A 633 -0.10 -11.73 22.24
C GLU A 633 1.05 -12.24 23.10
N LEU A 634 2.13 -12.72 22.47
CA LEU A 634 3.38 -13.12 23.10
C LEU A 634 4.48 -12.12 22.77
N THR A 635 5.06 -11.48 23.80
CA THR A 635 6.11 -10.46 23.66
C THR A 635 7.35 -10.80 24.48
N LEU A 636 8.52 -10.45 23.94
CA LEU A 636 9.83 -10.70 24.51
C LEU A 636 10.65 -9.41 24.52
N GLY A 637 11.16 -9.01 25.69
CA GLY A 637 12.08 -7.87 25.82
C GLY A 637 11.93 -7.08 27.11
N ARG A 638 12.11 -5.76 27.01
CA ARG A 638 11.97 -4.78 28.10
C ARG A 638 10.63 -4.06 27.98
N GLN A 639 9.74 -4.27 28.93
CA GLN A 639 8.34 -3.84 28.82
C GLN A 639 7.63 -3.74 30.18
N THR A 640 6.41 -3.16 30.19
CA THR A 640 5.56 -3.04 31.39
C THR A 640 5.30 -4.42 32.02
N THR A 641 5.39 -4.55 33.34
CA THR A 641 5.16 -5.83 34.03
C THR A 641 3.67 -6.23 34.04
N THR A 642 3.38 -7.52 34.22
CA THR A 642 2.00 -8.01 34.40
C THR A 642 1.30 -7.36 35.59
N LEU A 643 1.99 -7.19 36.74
CA LEU A 643 1.42 -6.51 37.91
C LEU A 643 1.04 -5.07 37.57
N THR A 644 1.93 -4.35 36.89
CA THR A 644 1.73 -2.95 36.47
C THR A 644 0.58 -2.79 35.49
N ASN A 645 0.44 -3.70 34.52
CA ASN A 645 -0.68 -3.72 33.58
C ASN A 645 -2.02 -4.00 34.29
N ILE A 646 -2.06 -5.01 35.17
CA ILE A 646 -3.28 -5.43 35.88
C ILE A 646 -3.76 -4.36 36.86
N VAL A 647 -2.85 -3.76 37.63
CA VAL A 647 -3.18 -2.66 38.56
C VAL A 647 -3.54 -1.38 37.80
N GLY A 648 -2.86 -1.07 36.70
CA GLY A 648 -3.24 0.04 35.82
C GLY A 648 -4.66 -0.10 35.25
N LEU A 649 -5.07 -1.32 34.88
CA LEU A 649 -6.46 -1.62 34.48
C LEU A 649 -7.43 -1.59 35.67
N ALA A 650 -7.02 -2.09 36.85
CA ALA A 650 -7.88 -2.15 38.03
C ALA A 650 -8.14 -0.76 38.68
N TYR A 651 -7.16 0.14 38.70
CA TYR A 651 -7.22 1.39 39.48
C TYR A 651 -7.25 2.67 38.62
N ALA A 652 -7.48 2.56 37.30
CA ALA A 652 -7.48 3.65 36.31
C ALA A 652 -8.30 4.90 36.74
N SER A 653 -7.67 5.81 37.47
CA SER A 653 -8.31 6.96 38.12
C SER A 653 -8.53 8.13 37.14
N ASN A 654 -7.70 8.23 36.09
CA ASN A 654 -7.87 9.16 34.97
C ASN A 654 -7.83 8.36 33.64
N PRO A 655 -8.95 7.72 33.21
CA PRO A 655 -8.92 6.73 32.11
C PRO A 655 -8.56 7.27 30.72
N TRP A 656 -8.52 8.59 30.50
CA TRP A 656 -8.00 9.21 29.27
C TRP A 656 -6.49 9.48 29.31
N VAL A 657 -5.83 9.37 30.47
CA VAL A 657 -4.45 9.81 30.68
C VAL A 657 -3.45 8.66 30.47
N PRO A 658 -2.57 8.70 29.44
CA PRO A 658 -1.77 7.54 29.01
C PRO A 658 -0.44 7.38 29.77
N TYR A 659 -0.55 6.94 31.04
CA TYR A 659 0.49 6.77 32.07
C TYR A 659 1.04 8.07 32.69
N SER A 660 0.80 8.28 34.00
CA SER A 660 1.67 9.08 34.89
C SER A 660 2.23 8.20 36.01
N ASN A 661 3.56 8.16 36.15
CA ASN A 661 4.21 7.56 37.33
C ASN A 661 4.28 8.55 38.52
N VAL A 662 3.72 9.76 38.38
CA VAL A 662 4.02 10.93 39.22
C VAL A 662 2.91 11.21 40.24
N PHE A 663 1.64 11.07 39.83
CA PHE A 663 0.45 11.28 40.67
C PHE A 663 -0.54 10.11 40.65
N GLN A 664 -0.04 8.88 40.44
CA GLN A 664 -0.81 7.64 40.57
C GLN A 664 -0.18 6.77 41.69
N PRO A 665 -0.63 6.92 42.96
CA PRO A 665 -0.05 6.23 44.11
C PRO A 665 0.07 4.71 43.95
N GLU A 666 -0.85 4.10 43.22
CA GLU A 666 -0.87 2.67 42.88
C GLU A 666 0.40 2.23 42.14
N PHE A 667 0.97 3.05 41.24
CA PHE A 667 2.21 2.73 40.53
C PHE A 667 3.45 2.84 41.43
N ILE A 668 3.50 3.85 42.30
CA ILE A 668 4.57 4.04 43.29
C ILE A 668 4.57 2.87 44.31
N MET A 669 3.39 2.33 44.63
CA MET A 669 3.25 1.21 45.56
C MET A 669 3.74 -0.15 45.00
N MET A 670 3.78 -0.33 43.68
CA MET A 670 4.15 -1.60 43.02
C MET A 670 5.65 -1.90 42.99
N GLY A 671 6.52 -0.93 43.29
CA GLY A 671 7.98 -1.15 43.40
C GLY A 671 8.73 -1.33 42.06
N GLY A 672 8.04 -1.32 40.92
CA GLY A 672 8.64 -1.33 39.58
C GLY A 672 7.57 -1.35 38.49
N ASP A 673 7.71 -0.50 37.47
CA ASP A 673 6.77 -0.43 36.33
C ASP A 673 7.17 -1.33 35.15
N ARG A 674 8.47 -1.66 35.03
CA ARG A 674 9.07 -2.32 33.86
C ARG A 674 10.18 -3.29 34.24
N SER A 675 10.27 -4.40 33.52
CA SER A 675 11.34 -5.39 33.66
C SER A 675 11.98 -5.69 32.31
N SER A 676 13.31 -5.90 32.31
CA SER A 676 14.05 -6.45 31.17
C SER A 676 13.95 -7.98 31.15
N ASN A 677 14.31 -8.59 30.03
CA ASN A 677 14.29 -10.04 29.83
C ASN A 677 12.90 -10.68 30.10
N LEU A 678 11.82 -9.90 29.93
CA LEU A 678 10.46 -10.32 30.22
C LEU A 678 9.85 -10.99 29.00
N VAL A 679 9.58 -12.29 29.12
CA VAL A 679 8.60 -12.98 28.28
C VAL A 679 7.22 -12.77 28.89
N LYS A 680 6.27 -12.25 28.12
CA LYS A 680 4.89 -12.01 28.57
C LYS A 680 3.88 -12.49 27.54
N TYR A 681 2.90 -13.24 28.02
CA TYR A 681 1.72 -13.66 27.26
C TYR A 681 0.49 -12.87 27.74
N THR A 682 -0.32 -12.40 26.80
CA THR A 682 -1.53 -11.59 27.03
C THR A 682 -2.71 -12.21 26.31
N LEU A 683 -3.83 -12.38 27.00
CA LEU A 683 -5.07 -12.94 26.47
C LEU A 683 -6.23 -11.96 26.69
N HIS A 684 -7.03 -11.74 25.65
CA HIS A 684 -8.26 -10.95 25.69
C HIS A 684 -9.40 -11.80 25.14
N ILE A 685 -10.44 -12.07 25.94
CA ILE A 685 -11.65 -12.78 25.51
C ILE A 685 -12.86 -12.05 26.10
N ALA A 686 -13.55 -11.27 25.29
CA ALA A 686 -14.60 -10.35 25.75
C ALA A 686 -14.12 -9.49 26.95
N ASP A 687 -14.83 -9.49 28.07
CA ASP A 687 -14.50 -8.73 29.28
C ASP A 687 -13.37 -9.36 30.12
N LEU A 688 -12.83 -10.52 29.73
CA LEU A 688 -11.75 -11.22 30.41
C LEU A 688 -10.38 -10.81 29.84
N TYR A 689 -9.52 -10.32 30.74
CA TYR A 689 -8.12 -9.99 30.49
C TYR A 689 -7.24 -10.92 31.32
N GLY A 690 -6.33 -11.65 30.68
CA GLY A 690 -5.33 -12.49 31.33
C GLY A 690 -3.92 -12.09 30.93
N GLN A 691 -2.99 -12.04 31.90
CA GLN A 691 -1.56 -11.96 31.62
C GLN A 691 -0.75 -12.92 32.48
N ALA A 692 0.29 -13.48 31.89
CA ALA A 692 1.33 -14.23 32.56
C ALA A 692 2.69 -13.79 32.04
N SER A 693 3.68 -13.61 32.92
CA SER A 693 5.02 -13.19 32.53
C SER A 693 6.11 -13.75 33.42
N TYR A 694 7.26 -14.00 32.80
CA TYR A 694 8.49 -14.43 33.47
C TYR A 694 9.67 -13.56 33.01
N ALA A 695 10.43 -13.00 33.97
CA ALA A 695 11.67 -12.28 33.72
C ALA A 695 12.87 -13.13 34.09
N LEU A 696 13.82 -13.29 33.16
CA LEU A 696 15.07 -13.99 33.39
C LEU A 696 16.05 -13.09 34.17
N GLY A 697 16.45 -13.52 35.37
CA GLY A 697 17.27 -12.71 36.30
C GLY A 697 18.74 -12.50 35.88
N GLY A 698 19.23 -13.22 34.86
CA GLY A 698 20.54 -12.97 34.24
C GLY A 698 21.78 -13.42 35.04
N VAL A 699 21.62 -14.01 36.22
CA VAL A 699 22.75 -14.48 37.05
C VAL A 699 23.21 -15.87 36.59
N ALA A 700 24.40 -15.96 36.00
CA ALA A 700 25.00 -17.23 35.62
C ALA A 700 25.13 -18.17 36.83
N GLY A 701 24.75 -19.44 36.65
CA GLY A 701 24.75 -20.45 37.72
C GLY A 701 23.54 -20.44 38.66
N HIS A 702 22.69 -19.41 38.64
CA HIS A 702 21.54 -19.30 39.55
C HIS A 702 20.22 -19.02 38.79
N SER A 703 19.42 -20.06 38.59
CA SER A 703 18.16 -19.99 37.81
C SER A 703 17.08 -19.07 38.40
N SER A 704 17.09 -18.82 39.72
CA SER A 704 16.09 -18.03 40.43
C SER A 704 16.54 -16.62 40.82
N TYR A 705 17.85 -16.33 40.84
CA TYR A 705 18.36 -15.05 41.38
C TYR A 705 18.05 -13.90 40.42
N GLY A 706 17.33 -12.89 40.92
CA GLY A 706 16.84 -11.76 40.11
C GLY A 706 15.65 -12.10 39.19
N SER A 707 15.17 -13.35 39.19
CA SER A 707 13.99 -13.74 38.39
C SER A 707 12.71 -13.11 38.93
N GLN A 708 11.70 -12.96 38.06
CA GLN A 708 10.37 -12.48 38.45
C GLN A 708 9.30 -13.30 37.75
N THR A 709 8.31 -13.79 38.50
CA THR A 709 7.13 -14.46 37.95
C THR A 709 5.89 -13.67 38.35
N ALA A 710 5.00 -13.39 37.40
CA ALA A 710 3.73 -12.73 37.68
C ALA A 710 2.62 -13.31 36.80
N VAL A 711 1.46 -13.53 37.40
CA VAL A 711 0.20 -13.89 36.72
C VAL A 711 -0.87 -12.93 37.24
N GLY A 712 -1.77 -12.50 36.37
CA GLY A 712 -2.91 -11.68 36.75
C GLY A 712 -4.08 -11.88 35.81
N ILE A 713 -5.28 -11.77 36.38
CA ILE A 713 -6.55 -11.93 35.68
C ILE A 713 -7.42 -10.75 36.11
N GLY A 714 -8.08 -10.11 35.15
CA GLY A 714 -9.08 -9.07 35.36
C GLY A 714 -10.34 -9.41 34.57
N TRP A 715 -11.50 -9.21 35.19
CA TRP A 715 -12.80 -9.28 34.53
C TRP A 715 -13.46 -7.91 34.71
N PHE A 716 -13.84 -7.26 33.62
CA PHE A 716 -14.18 -5.83 33.62
C PHE A 716 -15.56 -5.48 33.04
N PRO A 717 -16.67 -6.12 33.49
CA PRO A 717 -18.00 -5.59 33.27
C PRO A 717 -18.16 -4.22 33.98
N GLY A 718 -19.24 -3.50 33.70
CA GLY A 718 -19.45 -2.10 34.09
C GLY A 718 -19.19 -1.76 35.57
N ALA A 719 -18.01 -1.18 35.83
CA ALA A 719 -17.71 -0.22 36.90
C ALA A 719 -17.90 -0.63 38.39
N VAL A 720 -17.21 -1.69 38.85
CA VAL A 720 -16.53 -1.70 40.17
C VAL A 720 -15.19 -2.44 40.01
N ARG A 721 -14.10 -1.99 40.68
CA ARG A 721 -12.77 -2.62 40.61
C ARG A 721 -12.06 -2.60 41.97
N ILE A 722 -11.43 -3.71 42.36
CA ILE A 722 -10.72 -3.92 43.63
C ILE A 722 -9.55 -4.88 43.40
N ALA A 723 -8.39 -4.67 44.05
CA ALA A 723 -7.32 -5.68 44.17
C ALA A 723 -6.71 -5.68 45.59
N GLY A 724 -5.71 -6.54 45.84
CA GLY A 724 -5.10 -6.71 47.16
C GLY A 724 -3.63 -7.10 47.14
N GLY A 725 -2.94 -6.81 48.24
CA GLY A 725 -1.51 -7.06 48.45
C GLY A 725 -1.08 -6.80 49.90
N SER A 726 0.24 -6.81 50.15
CA SER A 726 0.83 -6.55 51.49
C SER A 726 0.71 -5.08 51.93
N ARG A 727 0.70 -4.16 50.97
CA ARG A 727 0.09 -2.82 51.10
C ARG A 727 -1.35 -2.93 50.61
N ARG A 728 -2.29 -2.36 51.35
CA ARG A 728 -3.72 -2.33 50.99
C ARG A 728 -4.08 -0.93 50.50
N MET A 729 -4.74 -0.84 49.37
CA MET A 729 -5.18 0.43 48.79
C MET A 729 -6.62 0.30 48.30
N MET A 730 -7.46 1.25 48.71
CA MET A 730 -8.78 1.50 48.17
C MET A 730 -8.73 2.84 47.43
N SER A 731 -9.19 2.90 46.19
CA SER A 731 -9.44 4.17 45.51
C SER A 731 -10.92 4.36 45.20
N LEU A 732 -11.30 5.62 44.98
CA LEU A 732 -12.56 6.03 44.42
C LEU A 732 -12.26 7.15 43.42
N GLY A 733 -12.52 6.91 42.14
CA GLY A 733 -12.40 7.91 41.08
C GLY A 733 -13.77 8.23 40.50
N VAL A 734 -14.03 9.53 40.31
CA VAL A 734 -15.19 10.05 39.58
C VAL A 734 -14.67 10.87 38.41
N ALA A 735 -15.15 10.54 37.22
CA ALA A 735 -14.68 11.05 35.94
C ALA A 735 -15.86 11.54 35.11
N GLN A 736 -15.79 12.77 34.58
CA GLN A 736 -16.85 13.37 33.79
C GLN A 736 -16.29 14.22 32.64
N SER A 737 -16.65 13.87 31.40
CA SER A 737 -16.44 14.75 30.26
C SER A 737 -17.53 15.82 30.21
N VAL A 738 -17.15 17.08 29.98
CA VAL A 738 -18.05 18.23 29.83
C VAL A 738 -17.91 18.73 28.38
N GLY A 739 -18.75 18.18 27.51
CA GLY A 739 -18.55 18.30 26.06
C GLY A 739 -17.35 17.47 25.55
N PRO A 740 -16.83 17.78 24.35
CA PRO A 740 -15.72 17.03 23.75
C PRO A 740 -14.32 17.52 24.16
N ALA A 741 -14.23 18.71 24.78
CA ALA A 741 -12.96 19.38 25.04
C ALA A 741 -12.49 19.32 26.49
N LEU A 742 -13.40 19.36 27.47
CA LEU A 742 -13.05 19.38 28.89
C LEU A 742 -13.31 18.02 29.55
N HIS A 743 -12.30 17.48 30.22
CA HIS A 743 -12.42 16.34 31.11
C HIS A 743 -12.15 16.78 32.55
N LEU A 744 -13.02 16.36 33.48
CA LEU A 744 -12.89 16.61 34.90
C LEU A 744 -12.78 15.28 35.65
N SER A 745 -11.90 15.21 36.65
CA SER A 745 -11.89 14.12 37.62
C SER A 745 -11.69 14.59 39.05
N PHE A 746 -12.28 13.83 39.97
CA PHE A 746 -11.95 13.81 41.38
C PHE A 746 -11.54 12.39 41.75
N ASN A 747 -10.35 12.24 42.32
CA ASN A 747 -9.83 10.95 42.75
C ASN A 747 -9.44 10.98 44.22
N TYR A 748 -9.75 9.88 44.91
CA TYR A 748 -9.40 9.65 46.30
C TYR A 748 -8.71 8.30 46.45
N TRP A 749 -7.60 8.26 47.18
CA TRP A 749 -6.92 7.03 47.57
C TRP A 749 -6.80 6.95 49.08
N ARG A 750 -7.13 5.79 49.65
CA ARG A 750 -6.85 5.41 51.03
C ARG A 750 -5.89 4.23 51.05
N THR A 751 -4.75 4.43 51.69
CA THR A 751 -3.62 3.49 51.71
C THR A 751 -3.30 3.08 53.14
N TRP A 752 -3.08 1.79 53.34
CA TRP A 752 -2.59 1.19 54.59
C TRP A 752 -1.35 0.35 54.30
N GLN A 753 -0.31 0.54 55.11
CA GLN A 753 0.92 -0.24 55.07
C GLN A 753 1.13 -0.94 56.42
N THR A 754 1.38 -2.24 56.36
CA THR A 754 2.09 -2.96 57.43
C THR A 754 3.56 -3.06 57.02
N GLY A 755 4.46 -2.66 57.91
CA GLY A 755 5.90 -2.65 57.70
C GLY A 755 6.58 -3.94 58.11
N LYS A 756 7.92 -3.95 58.14
CA LYS A 756 8.71 -5.04 58.76
C LYS A 756 8.83 -4.88 60.28
N THR A 757 8.42 -3.74 60.82
CA THR A 757 8.35 -3.40 62.24
C THR A 757 7.16 -2.44 62.44
N GLU A 758 6.56 -2.43 63.63
CA GLU A 758 5.42 -1.57 64.00
C GLU A 758 5.68 -0.07 63.71
N LYS A 759 6.94 0.40 63.87
CA LYS A 759 7.35 1.78 63.55
C LYS A 759 7.29 2.13 62.05
N GLN A 760 7.08 1.15 61.18
CA GLN A 760 6.93 1.30 59.73
C GLN A 760 5.47 1.10 59.28
N ASP A 761 4.54 0.81 60.20
CA ASP A 761 3.11 0.80 59.91
C ASP A 761 2.60 2.23 59.72
N GLY A 762 1.65 2.43 58.82
CA GLY A 762 1.11 3.77 58.57
C GLY A 762 0.01 3.83 57.53
N THR A 763 -0.55 5.03 57.37
CA THR A 763 -1.66 5.27 56.44
C THR A 763 -1.53 6.59 55.69
N ALA A 764 -2.04 6.63 54.48
CA ALA A 764 -2.28 7.87 53.73
C ALA A 764 -3.74 7.99 53.30
N SER A 765 -4.22 9.22 53.23
CA SER A 765 -5.34 9.63 52.40
C SER A 765 -4.82 10.65 51.39
N GLN A 766 -5.07 10.45 50.11
CA GLN A 766 -4.68 11.37 49.04
C GLN A 766 -5.92 11.75 48.22
N PHE A 767 -6.00 13.02 47.82
CA PHE A 767 -7.07 13.59 47.02
C PHE A 767 -6.44 14.30 45.82
N GLN A 768 -7.05 14.16 44.64
CA GLN A 768 -6.67 14.86 43.41
C GLN A 768 -7.94 15.45 42.79
N LEU A 769 -7.84 16.70 42.34
CA LEU A 769 -8.79 17.34 41.43
C LEU A 769 -8.05 17.67 40.14
N LEU A 770 -8.59 17.27 38.99
CA LEU A 770 -8.00 17.51 37.69
C LEU A 770 -9.03 18.12 36.73
N ALA A 771 -8.61 19.17 36.03
CA ALA A 771 -9.23 19.64 34.80
C ALA A 771 -8.22 19.50 33.65
N ASP A 772 -8.60 18.77 32.60
CA ASP A 772 -7.79 18.49 31.41
C ASP A 772 -8.57 19.01 30.18
N TYR A 773 -8.01 19.97 29.44
CA TYR A 773 -8.68 20.69 28.35
C TYR A 773 -7.96 20.49 27.02
N ASN A 774 -8.60 19.74 26.11
CA ASN A 774 -8.12 19.47 24.76
C ASN A 774 -8.15 20.74 23.90
N LEU A 775 -6.97 21.33 23.65
CA LEU A 775 -6.78 22.35 22.61
C LEU A 775 -6.91 21.75 21.20
N SER A 776 -6.59 20.46 21.04
CA SER A 776 -6.82 19.68 19.83
C SER A 776 -6.87 18.18 20.15
N LYS A 777 -7.10 17.32 19.15
CA LYS A 777 -6.95 15.84 19.28
C LYS A 777 -5.52 15.38 19.66
N ARG A 778 -4.54 16.29 19.63
CA ARG A 778 -3.12 16.03 19.85
C ARG A 778 -2.51 16.89 20.96
N THR A 779 -3.22 17.90 21.48
CA THR A 779 -2.67 18.87 22.43
C THR A 779 -3.71 19.19 23.49
N ASP A 780 -3.30 19.18 24.74
CA ASP A 780 -4.13 19.56 25.88
C ASP A 780 -3.35 20.41 26.88
N VAL A 781 -4.10 21.18 27.67
CA VAL A 781 -3.59 21.94 28.83
C VAL A 781 -4.39 21.56 30.05
N TYR A 782 -3.70 21.38 31.17
CA TYR A 782 -4.30 20.82 32.37
C TYR A 782 -3.93 21.60 33.63
N LEU A 783 -4.84 21.53 34.62
CA LEU A 783 -4.67 22.05 35.97
C LEU A 783 -5.06 20.97 36.97
N GLU A 784 -4.13 20.60 37.83
CA GLU A 784 -4.21 19.53 38.81
C GLU A 784 -3.95 20.11 40.22
N GLY A 785 -4.73 19.68 41.20
CA GLY A 785 -4.63 20.10 42.60
C GLY A 785 -4.70 18.89 43.53
N ASP A 786 -3.62 18.67 44.28
CA ASP A 786 -3.40 17.47 45.10
C ASP A 786 -3.34 17.78 46.59
N TYR A 787 -3.92 16.92 47.41
CA TYR A 787 -3.81 17.01 48.87
C TYR A 787 -3.50 15.66 49.51
N GLY A 788 -2.36 15.58 50.18
CA GLY A 788 -1.89 14.38 50.88
C GLY A 788 -1.99 14.52 52.39
N LEU A 789 -2.54 13.50 53.06
CA LEU A 789 -2.62 13.34 54.51
C LEU A 789 -1.88 12.06 54.94
N TYR A 790 -0.77 12.21 55.66
CA TYR A 790 0.15 11.12 56.00
C TYR A 790 0.22 10.88 57.52
N ARG A 791 0.24 9.61 57.95
CA ARG A 791 0.34 9.21 59.36
C ARG A 791 1.35 8.08 59.59
N GLN A 792 2.06 8.15 60.72
CA GLN A 792 3.01 7.15 61.21
C GLN A 792 4.10 6.82 60.16
N GLY A 793 4.43 5.55 59.92
CA GLY A 793 5.48 5.09 59.01
C GLY A 793 5.26 5.40 57.51
N LEU A 794 4.17 6.08 57.13
CA LEU A 794 3.95 6.58 55.77
C LEU A 794 4.40 8.04 55.53
N ILE A 795 5.07 8.66 56.49
CA ILE A 795 5.77 9.97 56.39
C ILE A 795 7.02 9.79 55.49
N GLY A 796 6.76 9.48 54.21
CA GLY A 796 7.74 9.01 53.23
C GLY A 796 7.15 8.57 51.88
N ALA A 797 5.83 8.38 51.78
CA ALA A 797 5.12 8.44 50.50
C ALA A 797 4.63 9.88 50.32
N ALA A 798 5.02 10.56 49.25
CA ALA A 798 4.86 12.01 49.08
C ALA A 798 4.26 12.38 47.73
N LEU A 799 3.80 13.64 47.60
CA LEU A 799 3.64 14.28 46.31
C LEU A 799 5.02 14.52 45.69
N ALA A 800 5.17 14.19 44.41
CA ALA A 800 6.43 14.36 43.70
C ALA A 800 6.72 15.85 43.45
N GLY A 801 7.87 16.32 43.94
CA GLY A 801 8.33 17.69 43.71
C GLY A 801 8.87 17.91 42.30
N THR A 802 9.52 19.07 42.11
CA THR A 802 10.22 19.43 40.86
C THR A 802 11.41 18.52 40.56
N SER A 803 12.02 17.93 41.59
CA SER A 803 12.92 16.78 41.52
C SER A 803 12.26 15.54 42.15
N SER A 804 12.65 14.35 41.68
CA SER A 804 11.80 13.14 41.66
C SER A 804 11.48 12.47 43.01
N THR A 805 11.92 13.02 44.14
CA THR A 805 11.45 12.63 45.49
C THR A 805 11.38 13.84 46.41
N SER A 806 10.17 14.22 46.83
CA SER A 806 10.01 14.90 48.13
C SER A 806 9.81 13.85 49.22
N VAL A 807 10.07 14.20 50.48
CA VAL A 807 9.69 13.38 51.64
C VAL A 807 8.78 14.27 52.49
N PRO A 808 7.54 13.85 52.81
CA PRO A 808 6.61 14.70 53.53
C PRO A 808 7.06 14.72 54.98
N ALA A 809 7.74 15.77 55.43
CA ALA A 809 8.23 15.83 56.81
C ALA A 809 7.16 16.30 57.81
N LYS A 810 5.98 16.69 57.32
CA LYS A 810 4.77 16.94 58.11
C LYS A 810 3.68 15.97 57.66
N SER A 811 2.63 15.85 58.45
CA SER A 811 1.46 15.00 58.16
C SER A 811 0.59 15.49 56.99
N THR A 812 0.93 16.59 56.32
CA THR A 812 0.17 17.17 55.21
C THR A 812 1.07 17.70 54.08
N GLN A 813 0.62 17.57 52.84
CA GLN A 813 1.17 18.27 51.66
C GLN A 813 0.03 18.75 50.76
N LEU A 814 0.21 19.94 50.17
CA LEU A 814 -0.59 20.47 49.07
C LEU A 814 0.30 20.51 47.83
N GLY A 815 -0.21 20.05 46.69
CA GLY A 815 0.38 20.20 45.37
C GLY A 815 -0.56 20.97 44.43
N VAL A 816 0.02 21.76 43.52
CA VAL A 816 -0.69 22.36 42.39
C VAL A 816 0.20 22.25 41.16
N THR A 817 -0.33 21.70 40.07
CA THR A 817 0.40 21.45 38.82
C THR A 817 -0.39 22.03 37.65
N ALA A 818 0.24 22.87 36.83
CA ALA A 818 -0.35 23.40 35.59
C ALA A 818 0.58 23.08 34.42
N GLY A 819 0.08 22.45 33.36
CA GLY A 819 0.95 21.93 32.30
C GLY A 819 0.30 21.85 30.92
N ILE A 820 1.13 21.45 29.96
CA ILE A 820 0.77 21.25 28.55
C ILE A 820 1.31 19.90 28.09
N ARG A 821 0.48 19.17 27.34
CA ARG A 821 0.81 17.87 26.74
C ARG A 821 0.57 17.94 25.25
N HIS A 822 1.49 17.39 24.46
CA HIS A 822 1.39 17.33 23.00
C HIS A 822 1.88 15.98 22.48
N SER A 823 1.03 15.27 21.73
CA SER A 823 1.32 13.99 21.09
C SER A 823 1.45 14.13 19.57
N PHE A 824 2.39 13.38 18.99
CA PHE A 824 2.71 13.45 17.56
C PHE A 824 2.81 12.07 16.89
#